data_AF-A0A971F2D7-F1
#
_entry.id   AF-A0A971F2D7-F1
#
_cell.length_a   1.000
_cell.length_b   1.000
_cell.length_c   1.000
_cell.angle_alpha   90.00
_cell.angle_beta   90.00
_cell.angle_gamma   90.00
#
_symmetry.space_group_name_H-M   'P 1'
#
loop_
_entity.id
_entity.type
_entity.pdbx_description
1 polymer ?
#
loop_
_entity_poly.entity_id
_entity_poly.type
_entity_poly.pdbx_seq_one_letter_code
_entity_poly.pdbx_strand_id
1 'polypeptide(L)'
;MKRMFYRRLAAALCIALLLLSLPSFASTAPKYESGGMEFMDETAAGVSLYNQEKDYLPKLPDGSAPVQYKLIQGTKLYVNYRVWKDEGVLCYGSYKNVPGNDFKAGTQPPGQAEKHGANDGYYANPKGGSRGEWRYHGWDVSGNRLTNIFFIPDSVVTKFNERDWVKEPWDNLPRDKQPKVSDYNAATTGSEYSSDIRSGVQAWINKSMDQYGGVPLQGRPVDPEVYRYLNVESSPTINRIGQGRMWHKRPNQSIWYQTVAVPVQDTKKDLPVEVKLELLTDLKTIQDVGEVMDDAPLILRYKVSAELKDAGIYDNDVKKTVYYARHDIESWILTFNDIDNQTNQAELPQQQVTISPLNNTGAAEFTLKTTYGVFRSHDWDIYVTAKGQVTYKDGEAGNYDYAALHTLLGTTKPADPPNRIVEDFVPMQQIPEVAFDGVPFAAKDDTDMSKVESRKVFVDGIEVKAEEFFSGSYIFPGSVGENGRFSYVDCQYQVKELPGEMGKVVSRDVVYIYPTKPIANFQITSNTWKQNRIIELENTCEAGNIQLVIDEFPIVAYEWSYGGDTSQLRKGKDTNSVKELLYKLPGIYSVTLRCKNTLGKWSDSYTVEFQVLEDVEPAVGVNLSESVYTRNDKVNAWYYFIGSTDGDVIKASSIELWHDSDNDGAVDKKLTAWSDQEEFPEYVPTRLGYYKYMVTALEDIVSDTLPQHITEADRKRATYEVEFWVDNYQPLSDLYVNIPIQRSTIDIFLMLDKDIDSSKLDYVKTNRVSMSNWLLGKNIIPNISIWDMKTYTYSQTASTSRNTGSSYPSSSIAYSSNGYSGTLTRTSVSNNDYSRDNGHYET
;
A
#
# COMPACT_ATOMS: atom_id res chain seq x y z
N MET A 1 31.38 27.75 52.64
CA MET A 1 30.52 27.19 53.71
C MET A 1 29.02 27.25 53.41
N LYS A 2 28.46 28.33 52.83
CA LYS A 2 27.01 28.44 52.51
C LYS A 2 26.48 27.43 51.46
N ARG A 3 27.24 27.07 50.42
CA ARG A 3 26.78 26.13 49.35
C ARG A 3 26.58 24.67 49.80
N MET A 4 27.32 24.21 50.81
CA MET A 4 27.18 22.84 51.35
C MET A 4 25.97 22.73 52.29
N PHE A 5 25.64 23.83 52.99
CA PHE A 5 24.46 23.91 53.85
C PHE A 5 23.16 23.87 53.02
N TYR A 6 23.07 24.62 51.92
CA TYR A 6 21.90 24.58 51.04
C TYR A 6 21.71 23.25 50.31
N ARG A 7 22.78 22.53 49.96
CA ARG A 7 22.66 21.19 49.35
C ARG A 7 22.20 20.13 50.36
N ARG A 8 22.64 20.22 51.62
CA ARG A 8 22.16 19.31 52.69
C ARG A 8 20.75 19.66 53.14
N LEU A 9 20.38 20.95 53.14
CA LEU A 9 19.00 21.39 53.42
C LEU A 9 18.04 20.98 52.31
N ALA A 10 18.44 21.07 51.04
CA ALA A 10 17.64 20.62 49.90
C ALA A 10 17.51 19.10 49.83
N ALA A 11 18.59 18.34 50.13
CA ALA A 11 18.52 16.89 50.22
C ALA A 11 17.66 16.41 51.40
N ALA A 12 17.73 17.09 52.55
CA ALA A 12 16.89 16.81 53.71
C ALA A 12 15.42 17.22 53.47
N LEU A 13 15.16 18.33 52.74
CA LEU A 13 13.80 18.73 52.35
C LEU A 13 13.19 17.75 51.33
N CYS A 14 13.97 17.25 50.36
CA CYS A 14 13.49 16.26 49.41
C CYS A 14 13.24 14.90 50.07
N ILE A 15 14.07 14.47 51.03
CA ILE A 15 13.85 13.23 51.79
C ILE A 15 12.66 13.40 52.76
N ALA A 16 12.47 14.57 53.38
CA ALA A 16 11.30 14.84 54.22
C ALA A 16 9.99 14.98 53.41
N LEU A 17 10.03 15.53 52.19
CA LEU A 17 8.87 15.60 51.30
C LEU A 17 8.53 14.24 50.67
N LEU A 18 9.52 13.35 50.47
CA LEU A 18 9.29 11.95 50.08
C LEU A 18 8.77 11.07 51.23
N LEU A 19 9.00 11.46 52.48
CA LEU A 19 8.50 10.76 53.67
C LEU A 19 7.15 11.30 54.18
N LEU A 20 6.68 12.45 53.68
CA LEU A 20 5.41 13.10 54.08
C LEU A 20 4.23 12.81 53.13
N SER A 21 4.41 11.99 52.10
CA SER A 21 3.32 11.54 51.20
C SER A 21 2.92 10.07 51.38
N LEU A 22 3.43 9.38 52.40
CA LEU A 22 2.92 8.06 52.77
C LEU A 22 1.88 8.22 53.88
N PRO A 23 0.59 8.00 53.59
CA PRO A 23 -0.37 7.83 54.68
C PRO A 23 0.03 6.58 55.45
N SER A 24 0.23 6.72 56.77
CA SER A 24 0.27 5.56 57.65
C SER A 24 -1.12 4.92 57.65
N PHE A 25 -1.30 3.88 56.87
CA PHE A 25 -2.33 2.89 57.12
C PHE A 25 -1.64 1.54 57.20
N ALA A 26 -1.58 0.96 58.40
CA ALA A 26 -1.82 -0.46 58.48
C ALA A 26 -3.30 -0.66 58.06
N SER A 27 -3.59 -0.65 56.77
CA SER A 27 -4.91 -1.01 56.25
C SER A 27 -4.90 -2.52 56.06
N THR A 28 -5.82 -3.20 56.73
CA THR A 28 -6.27 -4.53 56.32
C THR A 28 -6.56 -4.51 54.81
N ALA A 29 -6.15 -5.55 54.07
CA ALA A 29 -6.45 -5.67 52.63
C ALA A 29 -7.93 -5.33 52.35
N PRO A 30 -8.22 -4.55 51.30
CA PRO A 30 -9.58 -4.13 50.99
C PRO A 30 -10.47 -5.37 50.82
N LYS A 31 -11.72 -5.25 51.25
CA LYS A 31 -12.73 -6.32 51.12
C LYS A 31 -13.87 -5.79 50.28
N TYR A 32 -14.36 -6.58 49.33
CA TYR A 32 -15.41 -6.14 48.40
C TYR A 32 -16.65 -5.58 49.10
N GLU A 33 -17.01 -6.08 50.29
CA GLU A 33 -18.20 -5.61 51.02
C GLU A 33 -17.96 -4.33 51.84
N SER A 34 -16.72 -3.89 51.97
CA SER A 34 -16.32 -2.76 52.83
C SER A 34 -16.05 -1.44 52.09
N GLY A 35 -16.08 -1.47 50.75
CA GLY A 35 -15.83 -0.30 49.90
C GLY A 35 -17.05 0.59 49.70
N GLY A 36 -16.81 1.84 49.26
CA GLY A 36 -17.82 2.88 48.99
C GLY A 36 -18.76 2.57 47.80
N MET A 37 -19.02 3.55 46.93
CA MET A 37 -19.92 3.37 45.79
C MET A 37 -19.49 2.19 44.90
N GLU A 38 -20.41 1.27 44.58
CA GLU A 38 -20.08 0.06 43.80
C GLU A 38 -19.95 0.36 42.31
N PHE A 39 -20.79 1.23 41.76
CA PHE A 39 -20.86 1.51 40.32
C PHE A 39 -20.75 3.00 40.01
N MET A 40 -20.11 3.33 38.90
CA MET A 40 -20.21 4.63 38.26
C MET A 40 -21.51 4.71 37.45
N ASP A 41 -22.66 4.66 38.12
CA ASP A 41 -23.98 4.56 37.49
C ASP A 41 -24.57 5.92 37.08
N GLU A 42 -25.82 5.92 36.60
CA GLU A 42 -26.51 7.13 36.11
C GLU A 42 -27.01 8.06 37.22
N THR A 43 -26.75 7.74 38.49
CA THR A 43 -27.03 8.70 39.57
C THR A 43 -26.13 9.93 39.41
N ALA A 44 -26.56 11.08 39.94
CA ALA A 44 -25.75 12.31 39.89
C ALA A 44 -24.35 12.10 40.49
N ALA A 45 -24.24 11.28 41.52
CA ALA A 45 -22.98 10.93 42.15
C ALA A 45 -22.14 9.97 41.29
N GLY A 46 -22.76 8.97 40.64
CA GLY A 46 -22.08 8.04 39.72
C GLY A 46 -21.56 8.72 38.44
N VAL A 47 -22.32 9.64 37.85
CA VAL A 47 -21.91 10.43 36.67
C VAL A 47 -20.79 11.41 37.02
N SER A 48 -20.88 12.08 38.17
CA SER A 48 -19.81 12.97 38.65
C SER A 48 -18.52 12.19 38.86
N LEU A 49 -18.62 11.01 39.47
CA LEU A 49 -17.48 10.14 39.73
C LEU A 49 -16.87 9.59 38.45
N TYR A 50 -17.68 9.16 37.48
CA TYR A 50 -17.17 8.73 36.17
C TYR A 50 -16.39 9.86 35.48
N ASN A 51 -16.94 11.07 35.42
CA ASN A 51 -16.26 12.18 34.75
C ASN A 51 -14.96 12.59 35.45
N GLN A 52 -14.85 12.40 36.76
CA GLN A 52 -13.63 12.65 37.52
C GLN A 52 -12.56 11.57 37.26
N GLU A 53 -12.97 10.30 37.13
CA GLU A 53 -12.05 9.15 37.10
C GLU A 53 -11.75 8.62 35.69
N LYS A 54 -12.57 8.93 34.67
CA LYS A 54 -12.48 8.36 33.30
C LYS A 54 -11.13 8.52 32.61
N ASP A 55 -10.36 9.54 32.98
CA ASP A 55 -9.03 9.78 32.43
C ASP A 55 -7.92 8.98 33.12
N TYR A 56 -8.21 8.46 34.32
CA TYR A 56 -7.35 7.55 35.07
C TYR A 56 -7.70 6.08 34.83
N LEU A 57 -8.83 5.78 34.18
CA LEU A 57 -9.17 4.44 33.73
C LEU A 57 -8.22 3.98 32.62
N PRO A 58 -7.92 2.66 32.52
CA PRO A 58 -7.15 2.09 31.41
C PRO A 58 -7.77 2.47 30.06
N LYS A 59 -6.97 3.01 29.13
CA LYS A 59 -7.45 3.41 27.81
C LYS A 59 -7.72 2.19 26.92
N LEU A 60 -8.72 2.31 26.05
CA LEU A 60 -9.03 1.31 25.02
C LEU A 60 -7.94 1.32 23.92
N PRO A 61 -7.86 0.29 23.06
CA PRO A 61 -6.84 0.19 22.00
C PRO A 61 -6.84 1.37 21.01
N ASP A 62 -7.97 2.06 20.86
CA ASP A 62 -8.11 3.28 20.06
C ASP A 62 -7.72 4.57 20.83
N GLY A 63 -7.17 4.42 22.03
CA GLY A 63 -6.79 5.52 22.93
C GLY A 63 -7.94 6.17 23.70
N SER A 64 -9.18 5.72 23.50
CA SER A 64 -10.35 6.31 24.15
C SER A 64 -10.53 5.86 25.61
N ALA A 65 -11.26 6.64 26.40
CA ALA A 65 -11.64 6.23 27.76
C ALA A 65 -12.76 5.16 27.71
N PRO A 66 -12.73 4.14 28.58
CA PRO A 66 -13.81 3.16 28.67
C PRO A 66 -15.14 3.84 28.97
N VAL A 67 -16.17 3.52 28.19
CA VAL A 67 -17.53 4.06 28.34
C VAL A 67 -18.11 3.75 29.73
N GLN A 68 -18.96 4.63 30.27
CA GLN A 68 -19.54 4.48 31.61
C GLN A 68 -20.35 3.18 31.81
N TYR A 69 -20.99 2.69 30.74
CA TYR A 69 -21.78 1.46 30.76
C TYR A 69 -21.66 0.69 29.46
N LYS A 70 -21.96 -0.62 29.52
CA LYS A 70 -22.13 -1.48 28.36
C LYS A 70 -23.43 -2.29 28.45
N LEU A 71 -23.97 -2.63 27.28
CA LEU A 71 -25.05 -3.60 27.15
C LEU A 71 -24.45 -4.98 26.95
N ILE A 72 -24.61 -5.86 27.93
CA ILE A 72 -24.08 -7.22 27.92
C ILE A 72 -25.25 -8.17 28.09
N GLN A 73 -25.48 -9.02 27.08
CA GLN A 73 -26.63 -9.94 27.03
C GLN A 73 -27.98 -9.22 27.26
N GLY A 74 -28.13 -8.03 26.68
CA GLY A 74 -29.32 -7.19 26.83
C GLY A 74 -29.45 -6.47 28.17
N THR A 75 -28.52 -6.67 29.11
CA THR A 75 -28.51 -6.03 30.42
C THR A 75 -27.51 -4.87 30.44
N LYS A 76 -27.95 -3.71 30.91
CA LYS A 76 -27.10 -2.53 31.08
C LYS A 76 -26.25 -2.67 32.34
N LEU A 77 -24.93 -2.75 32.18
CA LEU A 77 -23.96 -2.92 33.25
C LEU A 77 -23.00 -1.73 33.27
N TYR A 78 -22.78 -1.17 34.46
CA TYR A 78 -21.95 0.01 34.70
C TYR A 78 -20.53 -0.37 35.12
N VAL A 79 -19.57 0.54 34.93
CA VAL A 79 -18.22 0.39 35.48
C VAL A 79 -18.29 0.17 37.00
N ASN A 80 -17.67 -0.91 37.47
CA ASN A 80 -17.55 -1.25 38.87
C ASN A 80 -16.41 -0.44 39.49
N TYR A 81 -16.79 0.67 40.11
CA TYR A 81 -15.84 1.57 40.74
C TYR A 81 -15.10 0.90 41.89
N ARG A 82 -15.76 -0.01 42.62
CA ARG A 82 -15.16 -0.66 43.79
C ARG A 82 -14.03 -1.60 43.39
N VAL A 83 -14.24 -2.46 42.40
CA VAL A 83 -13.18 -3.34 41.88
C VAL A 83 -12.04 -2.53 41.27
N TRP A 84 -12.36 -1.46 40.54
CA TRP A 84 -11.33 -0.55 40.01
C TRP A 84 -10.50 0.08 41.14
N LYS A 85 -11.17 0.57 42.19
CA LYS A 85 -10.48 1.32 43.24
C LYS A 85 -9.68 0.43 44.19
N ASP A 86 -10.20 -0.76 44.49
CA ASP A 86 -9.60 -1.69 45.44
C ASP A 86 -8.52 -2.56 44.78
N GLU A 87 -8.75 -3.03 43.55
CA GLU A 87 -7.91 -4.04 42.88
C GLU A 87 -7.22 -3.49 41.62
N GLY A 88 -7.51 -2.25 41.19
CA GLY A 88 -6.97 -1.70 39.94
C GLY A 88 -7.54 -2.35 38.68
N VAL A 89 -8.66 -3.06 38.81
CA VAL A 89 -9.25 -3.86 37.72
C VAL A 89 -10.53 -3.19 37.20
N LEU A 90 -10.53 -2.83 35.92
CA LEU A 90 -11.72 -2.28 35.26
C LEU A 90 -12.68 -3.40 34.85
N CYS A 91 -13.92 -3.36 35.36
CA CYS A 91 -14.98 -4.29 34.95
C CYS A 91 -16.35 -3.63 34.90
N TYR A 92 -17.26 -4.22 34.12
CA TYR A 92 -18.67 -3.87 34.04
C TYR A 92 -19.52 -4.87 34.83
N GLY A 93 -20.41 -4.35 35.68
CA GLY A 93 -21.19 -5.19 36.61
C GLY A 93 -20.32 -5.78 37.72
N SER A 94 -20.80 -6.83 38.39
CA SER A 94 -20.06 -7.52 39.45
C SER A 94 -20.09 -9.03 39.28
N TYR A 95 -19.40 -9.76 40.16
CA TYR A 95 -19.39 -11.22 40.20
C TYR A 95 -20.80 -11.82 40.28
N LYS A 96 -21.78 -11.07 40.80
CA LYS A 96 -23.20 -11.46 40.89
C LYS A 96 -23.90 -11.40 39.55
N ASN A 97 -23.42 -10.56 38.63
CA ASN A 97 -23.97 -10.40 37.28
C ASN A 97 -23.39 -11.42 36.29
N VAL A 98 -22.55 -12.37 36.74
CA VAL A 98 -21.98 -13.44 35.91
C VAL A 98 -22.75 -14.74 36.15
N PRO A 99 -23.53 -15.25 35.18
CA PRO A 99 -24.28 -16.49 35.35
C PRO A 99 -23.37 -17.70 35.58
N GLY A 100 -23.65 -18.47 36.64
CA GLY A 100 -22.89 -19.70 36.96
C GLY A 100 -21.44 -19.43 37.40
N ASN A 101 -21.16 -18.25 37.97
CA ASN A 101 -19.85 -17.95 38.53
C ASN A 101 -19.46 -18.95 39.63
N ASP A 102 -18.19 -19.32 39.68
CA ASP A 102 -17.65 -20.34 40.58
C ASP A 102 -16.88 -19.68 41.72
N PHE A 103 -16.98 -20.22 42.93
CA PHE A 103 -16.32 -19.66 44.11
C PHE A 103 -15.43 -20.71 44.76
N LYS A 104 -14.18 -20.33 45.02
CA LYS A 104 -13.24 -21.13 45.80
C LYS A 104 -12.89 -20.40 47.10
N ALA A 105 -13.00 -21.09 48.22
CA ALA A 105 -12.54 -20.56 49.50
C ALA A 105 -11.01 -20.47 49.51
N GLY A 106 -10.48 -19.36 50.03
CA GLY A 106 -9.08 -18.98 49.89
C GLY A 106 -8.78 -18.22 48.60
N THR A 107 -7.55 -17.73 48.50
CA THR A 107 -7.07 -16.93 47.37
C THR A 107 -5.70 -17.46 46.94
N GLN A 108 -5.40 -17.36 45.66
CA GLN A 108 -4.09 -17.72 45.11
C GLN A 108 -3.64 -16.59 44.20
N PRO A 109 -2.89 -15.62 44.72
CA PRO A 109 -2.32 -14.56 43.91
C PRO A 109 -1.53 -15.12 42.73
N PRO A 110 -1.57 -14.43 41.57
CA PRO A 110 -0.72 -14.77 40.43
C PRO A 110 0.73 -14.98 40.87
N GLY A 111 1.37 -16.01 40.34
CA GLY A 111 2.77 -16.35 40.67
C GLY A 111 2.99 -17.08 42.00
N GLN A 112 1.97 -17.32 42.84
CA GLN A 112 2.13 -18.05 44.10
C GLN A 112 1.66 -19.51 44.00
N ALA A 113 2.54 -20.45 44.37
CA ALA A 113 2.25 -21.89 44.38
C ALA A 113 1.39 -22.33 45.59
N GLU A 114 1.42 -21.54 46.67
CA GLU A 114 0.68 -21.82 47.91
C GLU A 114 -0.68 -21.10 47.92
N LYS A 115 -1.72 -21.83 48.32
CA LYS A 115 -3.06 -21.29 48.54
C LYS A 115 -3.09 -20.60 49.90
N HIS A 116 -3.57 -19.35 49.95
CA HIS A 116 -3.78 -18.63 51.21
C HIS A 116 -5.07 -19.12 51.90
N GLY A 117 -5.14 -18.97 53.23
CA GLY A 117 -6.11 -19.62 54.09
C GLY A 117 -7.57 -19.32 53.74
N ALA A 118 -8.50 -20.14 54.23
CA ALA A 118 -9.93 -20.11 53.88
C ALA A 118 -10.69 -18.80 54.23
N ASN A 119 -10.00 -17.79 54.77
CA ASN A 119 -10.56 -16.48 55.15
C ASN A 119 -9.81 -15.27 54.54
N ASP A 120 -8.87 -15.50 53.62
CA ASP A 120 -7.98 -14.45 53.10
C ASP A 120 -8.44 -13.83 51.77
N GLY A 121 -9.53 -14.32 51.17
CA GLY A 121 -10.00 -13.83 49.87
C GLY A 121 -10.75 -12.50 49.87
N TYR A 122 -10.77 -11.85 48.70
CA TYR A 122 -11.37 -10.52 48.48
C TYR A 122 -12.89 -10.52 48.64
N TYR A 123 -13.58 -11.64 48.37
CA TYR A 123 -15.03 -11.77 48.44
C TYR A 123 -15.51 -12.57 49.66
N ALA A 124 -16.61 -12.14 50.27
CA ALA A 124 -17.33 -12.95 51.25
C ALA A 124 -18.08 -14.10 50.55
N ASN A 125 -18.00 -15.29 51.15
CA ASN A 125 -18.81 -16.41 50.72
C ASN A 125 -20.29 -16.16 51.09
N PRO A 126 -21.23 -16.13 50.13
CA PRO A 126 -22.64 -15.90 50.41
C PRO A 126 -23.34 -17.06 51.14
N LYS A 127 -22.69 -18.23 51.30
CA LYS A 127 -23.23 -19.45 51.92
C LYS A 127 -22.62 -19.81 53.28
N GLY A 128 -21.72 -19.00 53.84
CA GLY A 128 -21.09 -19.27 55.14
C GLY A 128 -19.95 -18.31 55.47
N GLY A 129 -19.50 -18.24 56.73
CA GLY A 129 -18.56 -17.24 57.25
C GLY A 129 -17.09 -17.33 56.77
N SER A 130 -16.84 -17.87 55.58
CA SER A 130 -15.51 -17.96 54.95
C SER A 130 -15.29 -16.91 53.85
N ARG A 131 -14.05 -16.69 53.42
CA ARG A 131 -13.72 -15.75 52.31
C ARG A 131 -12.90 -16.44 51.22
N GLY A 132 -12.97 -15.91 50.01
CA GLY A 132 -12.36 -16.54 48.85
C GLY A 132 -12.54 -15.72 47.58
N GLU A 133 -12.29 -16.37 46.45
CA GLU A 133 -12.30 -15.73 45.14
C GLU A 133 -13.41 -16.30 44.26
N TRP A 134 -14.20 -15.41 43.66
CA TRP A 134 -15.04 -15.75 42.52
C TRP A 134 -14.19 -15.84 41.27
N ARG A 135 -14.47 -16.81 40.39
CA ARG A 135 -13.75 -17.02 39.13
C ARG A 135 -13.77 -15.79 38.23
N TYR A 136 -14.84 -15.00 38.30
CA TYR A 136 -14.99 -13.77 37.54
C TYR A 136 -15.41 -12.59 38.42
N HIS A 137 -14.80 -11.43 38.20
CA HIS A 137 -15.14 -10.17 38.88
C HIS A 137 -16.38 -9.49 38.30
N GLY A 138 -16.69 -9.76 37.03
CA GLY A 138 -17.71 -9.06 36.25
C GLY A 138 -17.47 -9.32 34.77
N TRP A 139 -17.64 -8.29 33.94
CA TRP A 139 -17.40 -8.37 32.51
C TRP A 139 -16.34 -7.37 32.05
N ASP A 140 -15.56 -7.71 31.04
CA ASP A 140 -14.55 -6.81 30.48
C ASP A 140 -15.18 -5.79 29.50
N VAL A 141 -14.33 -4.90 28.97
CA VAL A 141 -14.72 -3.92 27.94
C VAL A 141 -15.23 -4.58 26.66
N SER A 142 -14.95 -5.84 26.39
CA SER A 142 -15.39 -6.55 25.18
C SER A 142 -16.66 -7.38 25.40
N GLY A 143 -17.20 -7.39 26.62
CA GLY A 143 -18.37 -8.18 26.98
C GLY A 143 -18.08 -9.64 27.31
N ASN A 144 -16.82 -10.00 27.58
CA ASN A 144 -16.43 -11.31 28.07
C ASN A 144 -16.40 -11.34 29.61
N ARG A 145 -16.49 -12.52 30.21
CA ARG A 145 -16.37 -12.67 31.67
C ARG A 145 -14.95 -12.31 32.10
N LEU A 146 -14.81 -11.33 32.98
CA LEU A 146 -13.52 -10.85 33.45
C LEU A 146 -13.00 -11.74 34.56
N THR A 147 -11.96 -12.54 34.24
CA THR A 147 -11.36 -13.50 35.17
C THR A 147 -10.75 -12.81 36.38
N ASN A 148 -11.00 -13.38 37.55
CA ASN A 148 -10.30 -13.00 38.76
C ASN A 148 -8.95 -13.70 38.78
N ILE A 149 -7.88 -12.92 38.68
CA ILE A 149 -6.50 -13.42 38.62
C ILE A 149 -6.07 -14.11 39.93
N PHE A 150 -6.76 -13.81 41.03
CA PHE A 150 -6.54 -14.44 42.34
C PHE A 150 -7.28 -15.78 42.48
N PHE A 151 -8.07 -16.18 41.47
CA PHE A 151 -8.78 -17.44 41.45
C PHE A 151 -7.84 -18.63 41.18
N ILE A 152 -7.92 -19.65 42.04
CA ILE A 152 -7.10 -20.86 41.97
C ILE A 152 -7.24 -21.58 40.58
N PRO A 153 -6.16 -21.76 39.77
CA PRO A 153 -6.19 -22.33 38.40
C PRO A 153 -6.52 -23.83 38.25
N ASP A 154 -6.82 -24.29 37.02
CA ASP A 154 -7.33 -25.64 36.69
C ASP A 154 -6.44 -26.57 35.74
N SER A 155 -5.24 -26.16 35.17
CA SER A 155 -4.13 -26.94 34.44
C SER A 155 -3.86 -26.80 32.86
N VAL A 156 -2.65 -27.21 32.30
CA VAL A 156 -1.91 -26.76 31.03
C VAL A 156 -1.33 -27.92 30.07
N VAL A 157 -0.76 -27.67 28.84
CA VAL A 157 0.25 -28.44 27.93
C VAL A 157 -0.14 -29.20 26.56
N THR A 158 0.37 -28.83 25.32
CA THR A 158 0.53 -29.60 23.98
C THR A 158 1.18 -28.79 22.77
N LYS A 159 1.91 -29.47 21.83
CA LYS A 159 2.62 -28.97 20.59
C LYS A 159 1.73 -28.72 19.34
N PHE A 160 2.18 -27.99 18.30
CA PHE A 160 1.40 -27.52 17.13
C PHE A 160 0.82 -28.64 16.25
N ASN A 161 1.66 -29.56 15.77
CA ASN A 161 1.24 -30.68 14.91
C ASN A 161 0.53 -31.83 15.66
N GLU A 162 0.61 -31.81 16.99
CA GLU A 162 -0.05 -32.77 17.89
C GLU A 162 -1.42 -32.27 18.38
N ARG A 163 -1.86 -31.10 17.90
CA ARG A 163 -3.12 -30.50 18.31
C ARG A 163 -4.31 -31.10 17.58
N ASP A 164 -5.36 -31.30 18.37
CA ASP A 164 -6.70 -31.55 17.86
C ASP A 164 -7.32 -30.20 17.43
N TRP A 165 -6.92 -29.71 16.25
CA TRP A 165 -7.44 -28.45 15.70
C TRP A 165 -8.94 -28.55 15.45
N VAL A 166 -9.66 -27.51 15.88
CA VAL A 166 -11.10 -27.45 15.73
C VAL A 166 -11.44 -26.90 14.35
N LYS A 167 -11.96 -27.77 13.49
CA LYS A 167 -12.58 -27.39 12.21
C LYS A 167 -13.85 -26.61 12.48
N GLU A 168 -14.08 -25.53 11.75
CA GLU A 168 -15.21 -24.61 11.85
C GLU A 168 -15.48 -24.19 13.31
N PRO A 169 -14.51 -23.51 13.96
CA PRO A 169 -14.55 -23.23 15.40
C PRO A 169 -15.77 -22.38 15.81
N TRP A 170 -16.31 -21.57 14.90
CA TRP A 170 -17.54 -20.81 15.10
C TRP A 170 -18.80 -21.70 15.23
N ASP A 171 -18.77 -22.95 14.75
CA ASP A 171 -19.88 -23.90 14.88
C ASP A 171 -19.58 -25.04 15.86
N ASN A 172 -18.33 -25.50 15.89
CA ASN A 172 -17.94 -26.75 16.56
C ASN A 172 -17.28 -26.55 17.93
N LEU A 173 -17.08 -25.31 18.38
CA LEU A 173 -16.74 -25.02 19.78
C LEU A 173 -18.01 -24.99 20.66
N PRO A 174 -17.85 -25.15 21.98
CA PRO A 174 -18.92 -24.84 22.93
C PRO A 174 -19.44 -23.41 22.69
N ARG A 175 -20.76 -23.21 22.81
CA ARG A 175 -21.43 -21.95 22.44
C ARG A 175 -20.87 -20.70 23.13
N ASP A 176 -20.29 -20.85 24.32
CA ASP A 176 -19.63 -19.77 25.08
C ASP A 176 -18.16 -19.52 24.67
N LYS A 177 -17.63 -20.33 23.76
CA LYS A 177 -16.25 -20.30 23.24
C LYS A 177 -16.19 -20.10 21.73
N GLN A 178 -17.33 -20.18 21.03
CA GLN A 178 -17.43 -19.94 19.60
C GLN A 178 -17.01 -18.49 19.28
N PRO A 179 -15.99 -18.29 18.44
CA PRO A 179 -15.72 -16.97 17.90
C PRO A 179 -16.88 -16.55 16.98
N LYS A 180 -17.09 -15.24 16.86
CA LYS A 180 -17.88 -14.74 15.72
C LYS A 180 -17.13 -15.13 14.45
N VAL A 181 -17.82 -15.81 13.52
CA VAL A 181 -17.27 -16.07 12.19
C VAL A 181 -16.95 -14.74 11.53
N SER A 182 -15.74 -14.59 10.99
CA SER A 182 -15.38 -13.40 10.24
C SER A 182 -16.16 -13.34 8.92
N ASP A 183 -16.35 -12.14 8.38
CA ASP A 183 -17.03 -11.98 7.10
C ASP A 183 -16.26 -12.67 5.97
N TYR A 184 -14.92 -12.76 6.07
CA TYR A 184 -14.07 -13.51 5.13
C TYR A 184 -14.31 -15.02 5.22
N ASN A 185 -14.39 -15.57 6.43
CA ASN A 185 -14.68 -16.99 6.63
C ASN A 185 -16.10 -17.33 6.18
N ALA A 186 -17.08 -16.49 6.49
CA ALA A 186 -18.44 -16.64 5.99
C ALA A 186 -18.47 -16.62 4.46
N ALA A 187 -17.71 -15.73 3.83
CA ALA A 187 -17.61 -15.63 2.38
C ALA A 187 -17.02 -16.89 1.72
N THR A 188 -16.21 -17.69 2.41
CA THR A 188 -15.65 -18.91 1.80
C THR A 188 -16.69 -19.99 1.51
N THR A 189 -17.84 -19.97 2.18
CA THR A 189 -18.88 -21.01 2.07
C THR A 189 -20.27 -20.47 1.77
N GLY A 190 -20.54 -19.19 2.08
CA GLY A 190 -21.83 -18.53 1.86
C GLY A 190 -22.22 -18.41 0.39
N SER A 191 -23.50 -18.56 0.08
CA SER A 191 -24.03 -18.44 -1.29
C SER A 191 -24.20 -16.99 -1.77
N GLU A 192 -23.94 -16.01 -0.90
CA GLU A 192 -24.08 -14.57 -1.18
C GLU A 192 -22.98 -14.02 -2.09
N TYR A 193 -21.85 -14.73 -2.20
CA TYR A 193 -20.73 -14.38 -3.07
C TYR A 193 -20.65 -15.31 -4.28
N SER A 194 -20.24 -14.73 -5.42
CA SER A 194 -19.96 -15.46 -6.65
C SER A 194 -18.80 -16.45 -6.47
N SER A 195 -18.75 -17.52 -7.29
CA SER A 195 -17.77 -18.61 -7.12
C SER A 195 -16.32 -18.16 -7.18
N ASP A 196 -16.03 -17.14 -7.98
CA ASP A 196 -14.72 -16.50 -8.09
C ASP A 196 -14.29 -15.79 -6.80
N ILE A 197 -15.17 -15.03 -6.15
CA ILE A 197 -14.90 -14.42 -4.83
C ILE A 197 -14.65 -15.52 -3.80
N ARG A 198 -15.52 -16.53 -3.72
CA ARG A 198 -15.38 -17.61 -2.75
C ARG A 198 -14.04 -18.33 -2.90
N SER A 199 -13.69 -18.70 -4.13
CA SER A 199 -12.42 -19.35 -4.44
C SER A 199 -11.21 -18.46 -4.15
N GLY A 200 -11.30 -17.15 -4.42
CA GLY A 200 -10.24 -16.19 -4.12
C GLY A 200 -10.00 -16.04 -2.62
N VAL A 201 -11.07 -15.93 -1.83
CA VAL A 201 -10.97 -15.85 -0.36
C VAL A 201 -10.43 -17.14 0.23
N GLN A 202 -10.89 -18.30 -0.25
CA GLN A 202 -10.33 -19.60 0.15
C GLN A 202 -8.82 -19.69 -0.15
N ALA A 203 -8.40 -19.26 -1.35
CA ALA A 203 -7.02 -19.37 -1.80
C ALA A 203 -6.06 -18.61 -0.88
N TRP A 204 -6.33 -17.33 -0.60
CA TRP A 204 -5.41 -16.54 0.23
C TRP A 204 -5.44 -16.95 1.71
N ILE A 205 -6.59 -17.40 2.24
CA ILE A 205 -6.63 -17.91 3.63
C ILE A 205 -5.81 -19.21 3.72
N ASN A 206 -5.88 -20.08 2.72
CA ASN A 206 -5.11 -21.33 2.66
C ASN A 206 -3.61 -21.12 2.60
N LYS A 207 -3.16 -20.06 1.91
CA LYS A 207 -1.76 -19.68 1.81
C LYS A 207 -1.08 -19.50 3.18
N SER A 208 -1.85 -19.15 4.21
CA SER A 208 -1.39 -19.04 5.60
C SER A 208 -0.74 -20.31 6.16
N MET A 209 -0.89 -21.49 5.53
CA MET A 209 -0.27 -22.75 5.98
C MET A 209 0.38 -23.56 4.86
N ASP A 210 0.76 -22.92 3.76
CA ASP A 210 1.29 -23.60 2.57
C ASP A 210 2.53 -24.47 2.86
N GLN A 211 3.40 -24.06 3.79
CA GLN A 211 4.57 -24.84 4.18
C GLN A 211 4.24 -26.22 4.74
N TYR A 212 3.09 -26.35 5.41
CA TYR A 212 2.60 -27.64 5.91
C TYR A 212 1.73 -28.35 4.87
N GLY A 213 1.35 -27.69 3.78
CA GLY A 213 0.34 -28.17 2.83
C GLY A 213 -1.08 -28.15 3.39
N GLY A 214 -1.33 -27.40 4.49
CA GLY A 214 -2.60 -27.36 5.20
C GLY A 214 -2.47 -27.43 6.73
N VAL A 215 -3.58 -27.64 7.43
CA VAL A 215 -3.65 -27.82 8.89
C VAL A 215 -3.26 -29.26 9.26
N PRO A 216 -2.17 -29.48 10.03
CA PRO A 216 -1.79 -30.83 10.46
C PRO A 216 -2.84 -31.42 11.40
N LEU A 217 -3.29 -32.65 11.17
CA LEU A 217 -4.34 -33.29 11.97
C LEU A 217 -3.79 -34.49 12.75
N GLN A 218 -4.34 -34.73 13.94
CA GLN A 218 -3.97 -35.90 14.75
C GLN A 218 -4.28 -37.21 13.98
N GLY A 219 -3.24 -37.93 13.57
CA GLY A 219 -3.36 -39.22 12.88
C GLY A 219 -3.73 -39.17 11.39
N ARG A 220 -3.70 -38.00 10.74
CA ARG A 220 -3.85 -37.81 9.28
C ARG A 220 -2.75 -36.87 8.75
N PRO A 221 -2.38 -36.94 7.45
CA PRO A 221 -1.25 -36.15 6.95
C PRO A 221 -1.46 -34.62 7.07
N VAL A 222 -2.49 -34.05 6.45
CA VAL A 222 -2.82 -32.61 6.52
C VAL A 222 -4.23 -32.35 5.96
N ASP A 223 -4.91 -31.27 6.38
CA ASP A 223 -6.15 -30.75 5.74
C ASP A 223 -5.85 -29.43 5.01
N PRO A 224 -5.92 -29.38 3.65
CA PRO A 224 -5.58 -28.18 2.89
C PRO A 224 -6.62 -27.05 3.04
N GLU A 225 -7.81 -27.31 3.62
CA GLU A 225 -8.87 -26.32 3.80
C GLU A 225 -8.64 -25.46 5.06
N VAL A 226 -7.51 -24.74 5.13
CA VAL A 226 -7.17 -23.84 6.25
C VAL A 226 -8.27 -22.84 6.56
N TYR A 227 -8.99 -22.37 5.53
CA TYR A 227 -10.13 -21.45 5.69
C TYR A 227 -11.25 -21.94 6.61
N ARG A 228 -11.29 -23.24 6.90
CA ARG A 228 -12.21 -23.83 7.86
C ARG A 228 -11.68 -23.83 9.30
N TYR A 229 -10.39 -23.62 9.52
CA TYR A 229 -9.79 -23.65 10.85
C TYR A 229 -9.35 -22.26 11.31
N LEU A 230 -8.84 -21.43 10.39
CA LEU A 230 -8.34 -20.10 10.66
C LEU A 230 -9.48 -19.08 10.56
N ASN A 231 -9.91 -18.52 11.69
CA ASN A 231 -10.82 -17.38 11.68
C ASN A 231 -10.02 -16.09 11.50
N VAL A 232 -10.23 -15.41 10.38
CA VAL A 232 -9.52 -14.18 10.02
C VAL A 232 -9.97 -13.04 10.93
N GLU A 233 -9.03 -12.37 11.57
CA GLU A 233 -9.30 -11.18 12.39
C GLU A 233 -8.99 -9.89 11.61
N SER A 234 -7.95 -9.92 10.78
CA SER A 234 -7.64 -8.87 9.81
C SER A 234 -7.22 -9.52 8.48
N SER A 235 -7.78 -9.01 7.37
CA SER A 235 -7.36 -9.46 6.05
C SER A 235 -5.99 -8.89 5.69
N PRO A 236 -5.15 -9.64 4.96
CA PRO A 236 -3.96 -9.08 4.35
C PRO A 236 -4.34 -8.13 3.20
N THR A 237 -3.41 -7.23 2.87
CA THR A 237 -3.43 -6.41 1.65
C THR A 237 -2.19 -6.73 0.82
N ILE A 238 -2.02 -6.07 -0.33
CA ILE A 238 -0.78 -6.16 -1.11
C ILE A 238 0.44 -5.63 -0.35
N ASN A 239 0.21 -4.74 0.63
CA ASN A 239 1.28 -4.04 1.36
C ASN A 239 1.35 -4.39 2.85
N ARG A 240 0.40 -5.16 3.39
CA ARG A 240 0.35 -5.48 4.82
C ARG A 240 -0.10 -6.92 5.03
N ILE A 241 0.54 -7.59 5.98
CA ILE A 241 0.09 -8.91 6.42
C ILE A 241 -1.25 -8.79 7.15
N GLY A 242 -2.03 -9.87 7.11
CA GLY A 242 -3.21 -10.04 7.94
C GLY A 242 -2.90 -10.90 9.16
N GLN A 243 -3.94 -11.18 9.95
CA GLN A 243 -3.85 -12.10 11.07
C GLN A 243 -5.14 -12.90 11.22
N GLY A 244 -5.00 -14.12 11.70
CA GLY A 244 -6.14 -14.95 12.07
C GLY A 244 -5.83 -15.78 13.31
N ARG A 245 -6.88 -16.44 13.82
CA ARG A 245 -6.79 -17.29 15.00
C ARG A 245 -7.29 -18.69 14.68
N MET A 246 -6.60 -19.69 15.21
CA MET A 246 -7.01 -21.10 15.15
C MET A 246 -7.20 -21.64 16.55
N TRP A 247 -8.13 -22.58 16.73
CA TRP A 247 -8.43 -23.20 18.01
C TRP A 247 -8.12 -24.68 18.00
N HIS A 248 -7.70 -25.20 19.15
CA HIS A 248 -7.49 -26.62 19.32
C HIS A 248 -7.98 -27.11 20.68
N LYS A 249 -8.29 -28.41 20.74
CA LYS A 249 -8.62 -29.11 21.97
C LYS A 249 -7.35 -29.71 22.58
N ARG A 250 -7.30 -29.71 23.91
CA ARG A 250 -6.33 -30.49 24.68
C ARG A 250 -6.89 -31.88 24.99
N PRO A 251 -6.06 -32.84 25.42
CA PRO A 251 -6.53 -34.14 25.90
C PRO A 251 -7.59 -34.06 27.02
N ASN A 252 -7.53 -33.01 27.85
CA ASN A 252 -8.51 -32.72 28.90
C ASN A 252 -9.78 -31.98 28.42
N GLN A 253 -9.98 -31.87 27.09
CA GLN A 253 -11.09 -31.18 26.43
C GLN A 253 -11.10 -29.63 26.59
N SER A 254 -10.08 -29.02 27.20
CA SER A 254 -9.96 -27.55 27.23
C SER A 254 -9.64 -26.98 25.85
N ILE A 255 -10.17 -25.80 25.56
CA ILE A 255 -10.02 -25.09 24.28
C ILE A 255 -8.94 -24.02 24.40
N TRP A 256 -7.98 -24.05 23.50
CA TRP A 256 -6.89 -23.09 23.39
C TRP A 256 -6.84 -22.52 21.98
N TYR A 257 -6.15 -21.40 21.80
CA TYR A 257 -6.00 -20.77 20.49
C TYR A 257 -4.57 -20.33 20.21
N GLN A 258 -4.27 -20.13 18.93
CA GLN A 258 -3.03 -19.55 18.45
C GLN A 258 -3.32 -18.53 17.34
N THR A 259 -2.62 -17.40 17.40
CA THR A 259 -2.60 -16.41 16.33
C THR A 259 -1.63 -16.84 15.24
N VAL A 260 -2.03 -16.64 13.98
CA VAL A 260 -1.29 -16.99 12.78
C VAL A 260 -1.26 -15.75 11.88
N ALA A 261 -0.09 -15.34 11.44
CA ALA A 261 0.08 -14.31 10.43
C ALA A 261 -0.46 -14.81 9.09
N VAL A 262 -1.26 -13.98 8.43
CA VAL A 262 -1.73 -14.21 7.07
C VAL A 262 -0.79 -13.44 6.12
N PRO A 263 -0.10 -14.10 5.18
CA PRO A 263 0.82 -13.44 4.26
C PRO A 263 0.17 -12.31 3.43
N VAL A 264 0.98 -11.37 2.94
CA VAL A 264 0.55 -10.34 1.99
C VAL A 264 -0.10 -10.96 0.75
N GLN A 265 -1.02 -10.22 0.14
CA GLN A 265 -1.71 -10.62 -1.09
C GLN A 265 -0.80 -10.39 -2.29
N ASP A 266 -0.65 -11.39 -3.15
CA ASP A 266 0.11 -11.34 -4.40
C ASP A 266 -0.65 -11.94 -5.59
N THR A 267 -1.96 -12.21 -5.42
CA THR A 267 -2.79 -12.92 -6.41
C THR A 267 -4.15 -12.25 -6.61
N LYS A 268 -4.23 -10.93 -6.38
CA LYS A 268 -5.47 -10.19 -6.62
C LYS A 268 -5.80 -10.22 -8.12
N LYS A 269 -7.10 -10.30 -8.41
CA LYS A 269 -7.64 -10.31 -9.76
C LYS A 269 -7.88 -8.89 -10.21
N ASP A 270 -7.65 -8.67 -11.49
CA ASP A 270 -7.83 -7.38 -12.09
C ASP A 270 -9.29 -7.08 -12.46
N LEU A 271 -9.60 -5.80 -12.66
CA LEU A 271 -10.89 -5.30 -13.08
C LEU A 271 -10.80 -4.63 -14.46
N PRO A 272 -11.93 -4.47 -15.18
CA PRO A 272 -11.95 -3.73 -16.43
C PRO A 272 -11.56 -2.26 -16.24
N VAL A 273 -10.87 -1.72 -17.24
CA VAL A 273 -10.60 -0.29 -17.40
C VAL A 273 -11.52 0.27 -18.49
N GLU A 274 -11.97 1.51 -18.34
CA GLU A 274 -12.63 2.27 -19.42
C GLU A 274 -11.80 3.49 -19.76
N VAL A 275 -11.55 3.72 -21.06
CA VAL A 275 -10.82 4.89 -21.55
C VAL A 275 -11.73 5.83 -22.34
N LYS A 276 -11.50 7.14 -22.17
CA LYS A 276 -12.17 8.20 -22.93
C LYS A 276 -11.14 9.15 -23.52
N LEU A 277 -11.40 9.55 -24.75
CA LEU A 277 -10.61 10.51 -25.51
C LEU A 277 -11.51 11.67 -25.95
N GLU A 278 -11.15 12.89 -25.56
CA GLU A 278 -11.92 14.10 -25.84
C GLU A 278 -11.03 15.17 -26.48
N LEU A 279 -11.51 15.84 -27.52
CA LEU A 279 -10.85 17.02 -28.08
C LEU A 279 -11.19 18.26 -27.23
N LEU A 280 -10.16 18.96 -26.75
CA LEU A 280 -10.30 20.20 -25.97
C LEU A 280 -10.21 21.45 -26.84
N THR A 281 -9.50 21.37 -27.98
CA THR A 281 -9.39 22.49 -28.91
C THR A 281 -10.70 22.75 -29.64
N ASP A 282 -11.21 23.98 -29.58
CA ASP A 282 -12.36 24.42 -30.36
C ASP A 282 -11.96 24.56 -31.85
N LEU A 283 -12.35 23.57 -32.66
CA LEU A 283 -12.15 23.60 -34.11
C LEU A 283 -13.30 24.34 -34.78
N LYS A 284 -13.08 25.62 -35.06
CA LYS A 284 -14.01 26.42 -35.86
C LYS A 284 -13.89 26.05 -37.34
N THR A 285 -15.00 26.17 -38.07
CA THR A 285 -14.97 26.08 -39.52
C THR A 285 -14.02 27.14 -40.09
N ILE A 286 -13.05 26.70 -40.88
CA ILE A 286 -12.07 27.58 -41.52
C ILE A 286 -12.41 27.82 -42.98
N GLN A 287 -11.75 28.81 -43.58
CA GLN A 287 -11.76 28.98 -45.02
C GLN A 287 -10.56 28.27 -45.66
N ASP A 288 -10.85 27.37 -46.58
CA ASP A 288 -9.85 26.65 -47.36
C ASP A 288 -9.36 27.56 -48.51
N VAL A 289 -8.24 28.23 -48.28
CA VAL A 289 -7.59 29.16 -49.22
C VAL A 289 -6.55 28.48 -50.12
N GLY A 290 -6.51 27.13 -50.15
CA GLY A 290 -5.59 26.37 -50.99
C GLY A 290 -4.19 26.20 -50.38
N GLU A 291 -3.21 25.77 -51.18
CA GLU A 291 -1.87 25.29 -50.73
C GLU A 291 -1.12 26.27 -49.82
N VAL A 292 -1.41 27.57 -49.91
CA VAL A 292 -0.80 28.62 -49.07
C VAL A 292 -0.97 28.41 -47.56
N MET A 293 -1.97 27.63 -47.13
CA MET A 293 -2.19 27.34 -45.70
C MET A 293 -1.52 26.06 -45.20
N ASP A 294 -0.97 25.22 -46.09
CA ASP A 294 -0.55 23.86 -45.72
C ASP A 294 0.56 23.81 -44.68
N ASP A 295 1.44 24.81 -44.69
CA ASP A 295 2.57 24.93 -43.77
C ASP A 295 2.20 25.59 -42.43
N ALA A 296 1.00 26.15 -42.30
CA ALA A 296 0.62 26.85 -41.07
C ALA A 296 0.39 25.85 -39.92
N PRO A 297 0.85 26.19 -38.70
CA PRO A 297 0.77 25.30 -37.55
C PRO A 297 -0.67 25.14 -37.06
N LEU A 298 -1.03 23.90 -36.72
CA LEU A 298 -2.28 23.52 -36.06
C LEU A 298 -1.94 22.75 -34.78
N ILE A 299 -2.32 23.31 -33.63
CA ILE A 299 -2.10 22.76 -32.30
C ILE A 299 -3.45 22.24 -31.76
N LEU A 300 -3.52 20.93 -31.52
CA LEU A 300 -4.71 20.27 -30.99
C LEU A 300 -4.42 19.73 -29.61
N ARG A 301 -5.32 19.99 -28.66
CA ARG A 301 -5.26 19.49 -27.29
C ARG A 301 -6.32 18.42 -27.09
N TYR A 302 -5.90 17.29 -26.57
CA TYR A 302 -6.77 16.16 -26.25
C TYR A 302 -6.68 15.84 -24.77
N LYS A 303 -7.81 15.46 -24.18
CA LYS A 303 -7.85 14.87 -22.85
C LYS A 303 -8.02 13.37 -22.98
N VAL A 304 -7.07 12.62 -22.44
CA VAL A 304 -7.21 11.18 -22.22
C VAL A 304 -7.58 10.98 -20.76
N SER A 305 -8.61 10.19 -20.51
CA SER A 305 -8.96 9.76 -19.15
C SER A 305 -9.22 8.26 -19.11
N ALA A 306 -8.83 7.63 -18.01
CA ALA A 306 -9.01 6.21 -17.75
C ALA A 306 -9.64 6.01 -16.37
N GLU A 307 -10.48 4.98 -16.23
CA GLU A 307 -11.16 4.63 -14.99
C GLU A 307 -11.08 3.12 -14.74
N LEU A 308 -10.65 2.72 -13.54
CA LEU A 308 -10.78 1.35 -13.05
C LEU A 308 -12.20 1.13 -12.54
N LYS A 309 -12.90 0.13 -13.09
CA LYS A 309 -14.30 -0.17 -12.75
C LYS A 309 -14.42 -0.96 -11.45
N ASP A 310 -14.14 -0.29 -10.33
CA ASP A 310 -14.16 -0.86 -8.98
C ASP A 310 -15.47 -0.60 -8.19
N ALA A 311 -16.49 -0.04 -8.83
CA ALA A 311 -17.79 0.20 -8.22
C ALA A 311 -18.41 -1.11 -7.70
N GLY A 312 -18.83 -1.13 -6.43
CA GLY A 312 -19.38 -2.33 -5.77
C GLY A 312 -18.35 -3.40 -5.38
N ILE A 313 -17.06 -3.18 -5.70
CA ILE A 313 -15.91 -3.88 -5.11
C ILE A 313 -15.38 -3.06 -3.94
N TYR A 314 -15.16 -1.75 -4.16
CA TYR A 314 -14.56 -0.85 -3.18
C TYR A 314 -15.41 -0.62 -1.90
N ASP A 315 -16.69 -0.93 -1.90
CA ASP A 315 -17.51 -0.79 -0.68
C ASP A 315 -17.65 -2.10 0.11
N ASN A 316 -17.02 -3.19 -0.36
CA ASN A 316 -17.13 -4.51 0.25
C ASN A 316 -15.73 -5.06 0.61
N ASP A 317 -15.47 -5.18 1.91
CA ASP A 317 -14.15 -5.57 2.43
C ASP A 317 -13.73 -6.98 1.99
N VAL A 318 -14.66 -7.91 1.82
CA VAL A 318 -14.37 -9.25 1.27
C VAL A 318 -13.92 -9.15 -0.18
N LYS A 319 -14.66 -8.42 -1.03
CA LYS A 319 -14.34 -8.32 -2.46
C LYS A 319 -13.00 -7.62 -2.72
N LYS A 320 -12.65 -6.61 -1.92
CA LYS A 320 -11.34 -5.96 -1.95
C LYS A 320 -10.17 -6.91 -1.70
N THR A 321 -10.37 -8.02 -1.00
CA THR A 321 -9.28 -9.00 -0.80
C THR A 321 -9.02 -9.84 -2.05
N VAL A 322 -9.97 -9.89 -2.98
CA VAL A 322 -9.88 -10.72 -4.19
C VAL A 322 -9.57 -9.89 -5.42
N TYR A 323 -10.08 -8.65 -5.50
CA TYR A 323 -9.88 -7.78 -6.67
C TYR A 323 -9.05 -6.55 -6.31
N TYR A 324 -8.21 -6.13 -7.25
CA TYR A 324 -7.63 -4.79 -7.20
C TYR A 324 -8.73 -3.73 -7.20
N ALA A 325 -8.56 -2.69 -6.39
CA ALA A 325 -9.46 -1.54 -6.35
C ALA A 325 -8.63 -0.25 -6.22
N ARG A 326 -9.28 0.92 -6.17
CA ARG A 326 -8.60 2.23 -6.15
C ARG A 326 -7.51 2.43 -5.08
N HIS A 327 -7.55 1.68 -3.99
CA HIS A 327 -6.53 1.78 -2.94
C HIS A 327 -5.22 1.06 -3.29
N ASP A 328 -5.29 0.16 -4.27
CA ASP A 328 -4.15 -0.62 -4.76
C ASP A 328 -3.45 0.07 -5.94
N ILE A 329 -4.06 1.11 -6.53
CA ILE A 329 -3.49 1.84 -7.68
C ILE A 329 -2.27 2.63 -7.21
N GLU A 330 -1.16 2.46 -7.93
CA GLU A 330 0.04 3.27 -7.79
C GLU A 330 0.05 4.43 -8.79
N SER A 331 -0.23 4.14 -10.06
CA SER A 331 -0.20 5.14 -11.14
C SER A 331 -1.05 4.70 -12.34
N TRP A 332 -1.26 5.63 -13.26
CA TRP A 332 -1.82 5.37 -14.58
C TRP A 332 -0.79 5.68 -15.66
N ILE A 333 -0.67 4.79 -16.64
CA ILE A 333 0.05 5.03 -17.89
C ILE A 333 -0.98 5.38 -18.95
N LEU A 334 -0.93 6.62 -19.43
CA LEU A 334 -1.79 7.09 -20.51
C LEU A 334 -0.93 7.30 -21.76
N THR A 335 -1.36 6.70 -22.88
CA THR A 335 -0.70 6.81 -24.17
C THR A 335 -1.65 7.42 -25.18
N PHE A 336 -1.24 8.51 -25.80
CA PHE A 336 -1.93 9.14 -26.94
C PHE A 336 -1.27 8.70 -28.24
N ASN A 337 -2.11 8.36 -29.21
CA ASN A 337 -1.73 7.78 -30.50
C ASN A 337 -0.82 6.56 -30.36
N ASP A 338 -1.32 5.50 -29.70
CA ASP A 338 -0.60 4.24 -29.53
C ASP A 338 -0.42 3.54 -30.89
N ILE A 339 0.81 3.59 -31.42
CA ILE A 339 1.18 3.07 -32.75
C ILE A 339 1.55 1.59 -32.74
N ASP A 340 1.78 1.00 -31.56
CA ASP A 340 2.28 -0.38 -31.45
C ASP A 340 1.19 -1.42 -31.82
N ASN A 341 -0.09 -1.03 -31.77
CA ASN A 341 -1.22 -1.93 -32.01
C ASN A 341 -2.23 -1.46 -33.06
N GLN A 342 -2.11 -0.26 -33.63
CA GLN A 342 -3.03 0.24 -34.66
C GLN A 342 -2.30 0.82 -35.88
N THR A 343 -2.69 0.36 -37.07
CA THR A 343 -2.09 0.75 -38.37
C THR A 343 -2.51 2.14 -38.86
N ASN A 344 -3.46 2.79 -38.19
CA ASN A 344 -4.03 4.07 -38.62
C ASN A 344 -3.21 5.21 -38.02
N GLN A 345 -2.51 5.97 -38.88
CA GLN A 345 -1.78 7.22 -38.57
C GLN A 345 -0.44 7.11 -37.80
N ALA A 346 0.43 6.18 -38.21
CA ALA A 346 1.83 6.12 -37.76
C ALA A 346 2.66 7.40 -38.04
N GLU A 347 2.17 8.31 -38.88
CA GLU A 347 2.79 9.62 -39.14
C GLU A 347 2.57 10.63 -38.01
N LEU A 348 1.58 10.42 -37.14
CA LEU A 348 1.36 11.25 -35.96
C LEU A 348 2.21 10.75 -34.77
N PRO A 349 2.76 11.65 -33.94
CA PRO A 349 3.64 11.27 -32.84
C PRO A 349 2.87 10.56 -31.71
N GLN A 350 3.37 9.41 -31.27
CA GLN A 350 2.96 8.80 -30.00
C GLN A 350 3.50 9.62 -28.83
N GLN A 351 2.66 9.81 -27.81
CA GLN A 351 3.02 10.47 -26.55
C GLN A 351 2.56 9.60 -25.38
N GLN A 352 3.37 9.51 -24.33
CA GLN A 352 3.02 8.72 -23.14
C GLN A 352 3.37 9.49 -21.88
N VAL A 353 2.51 9.40 -20.87
CA VAL A 353 2.78 9.94 -19.54
C VAL A 353 2.43 8.92 -18.47
N THR A 354 3.13 8.99 -17.35
CA THR A 354 2.72 8.32 -16.11
C THR A 354 2.17 9.38 -15.17
N ILE A 355 0.97 9.19 -14.63
CA ILE A 355 0.32 10.13 -13.72
C ILE A 355 -0.11 9.47 -12.41
N SER A 356 -0.21 10.29 -11.37
CA SER A 356 -0.87 9.89 -10.13
C SER A 356 -2.35 9.59 -10.36
N PRO A 357 -2.94 8.62 -9.66
CA PRO A 357 -4.38 8.46 -9.64
C PRO A 357 -5.09 9.69 -9.02
N LEU A 358 -6.34 9.87 -9.41
CA LEU A 358 -7.35 10.62 -8.67
C LEU A 358 -8.44 9.62 -8.33
N ASN A 359 -8.38 9.04 -7.12
CA ASN A 359 -9.18 7.88 -6.74
C ASN A 359 -8.99 6.70 -7.72
N ASN A 360 -10.06 6.28 -8.40
CA ASN A 360 -10.05 5.19 -9.38
C ASN A 360 -9.79 5.67 -10.81
N THR A 361 -9.37 6.92 -11.03
CA THR A 361 -9.20 7.51 -12.36
C THR A 361 -7.79 8.06 -12.57
N GLY A 362 -7.40 8.22 -13.83
CA GLY A 362 -6.25 9.00 -14.26
C GLY A 362 -6.63 9.84 -15.47
N ALA A 363 -6.18 11.10 -15.55
CA ALA A 363 -6.37 11.95 -16.72
C ALA A 363 -5.15 12.81 -17.02
N ALA A 364 -4.86 13.00 -18.32
CA ALA A 364 -3.81 13.89 -18.80
C ALA A 364 -4.23 14.60 -20.10
N GLU A 365 -3.68 15.79 -20.30
CA GLU A 365 -3.80 16.53 -21.56
C GLU A 365 -2.59 16.27 -22.45
N PHE A 366 -2.85 15.99 -23.72
CA PHE A 366 -1.84 15.77 -24.76
C PHE A 366 -1.94 16.86 -25.82
N THR A 367 -0.81 17.32 -26.31
CA THR A 367 -0.74 18.35 -27.37
C THR A 367 -0.21 17.72 -28.65
N LEU A 368 -1.06 17.64 -29.67
CA LEU A 368 -0.68 17.25 -31.02
C LEU A 368 -0.35 18.51 -31.83
N LYS A 369 0.90 18.65 -32.23
CA LYS A 369 1.32 19.68 -33.20
C LYS A 369 1.33 19.07 -34.60
N THR A 370 0.59 19.68 -35.52
CA THR A 370 0.46 19.28 -36.92
C THR A 370 0.29 20.53 -37.79
N THR A 371 -0.11 20.37 -39.05
CA THR A 371 -0.41 21.49 -39.95
C THR A 371 -1.76 21.30 -40.64
N TYR A 372 -2.28 22.38 -41.23
CA TYR A 372 -3.49 22.31 -42.04
C TYR A 372 -3.31 21.41 -43.28
N GLY A 373 -2.08 21.29 -43.82
CA GLY A 373 -1.79 20.40 -44.94
C GLY A 373 -1.96 18.91 -44.61
N VAL A 374 -1.62 18.50 -43.39
CA VAL A 374 -1.87 17.13 -42.90
C VAL A 374 -3.37 16.85 -42.81
N PHE A 375 -4.16 17.81 -42.34
CA PHE A 375 -5.61 17.66 -42.33
C PHE A 375 -6.17 17.59 -43.76
N ARG A 376 -5.72 18.46 -44.65
CA ARG A 376 -6.17 18.48 -46.05
C ARG A 376 -5.85 17.17 -46.78
N SER A 377 -4.68 16.56 -46.53
CA SER A 377 -4.32 15.27 -47.13
C SER A 377 -5.19 14.11 -46.63
N HIS A 378 -5.91 14.32 -45.52
CA HIS A 378 -6.86 13.38 -44.91
C HIS A 378 -8.32 13.85 -45.02
N ASP A 379 -8.67 14.60 -46.07
CA ASP A 379 -10.03 15.10 -46.30
C ASP A 379 -10.61 15.89 -45.09
N TRP A 380 -9.73 16.57 -44.36
CA TRP A 380 -10.01 17.34 -43.14
C TRP A 380 -10.53 16.52 -41.95
N ASP A 381 -10.30 15.21 -41.93
CA ASP A 381 -10.66 14.32 -40.82
C ASP A 381 -9.48 13.41 -40.45
N ILE A 382 -8.94 13.58 -39.25
CA ILE A 382 -7.88 12.71 -38.73
C ILE A 382 -8.42 11.76 -37.66
N TYR A 383 -7.82 10.57 -37.58
CA TYR A 383 -8.21 9.52 -36.65
C TYR A 383 -7.12 9.32 -35.59
N VAL A 384 -7.43 9.62 -34.34
CA VAL A 384 -6.50 9.49 -33.21
C VAL A 384 -6.98 8.45 -32.20
N THR A 385 -6.03 7.80 -31.52
CA THR A 385 -6.30 6.76 -30.52
C THR A 385 -5.74 7.14 -29.16
N ALA A 386 -6.22 6.48 -28.12
CA ALA A 386 -5.65 6.56 -26.78
C ALA A 386 -5.74 5.22 -26.06
N LYS A 387 -4.74 4.93 -25.22
CA LYS A 387 -4.68 3.78 -24.33
C LYS A 387 -4.57 4.28 -22.88
N GLY A 388 -5.24 3.60 -21.97
CA GLY A 388 -5.08 3.80 -20.53
C GLY A 388 -4.82 2.47 -19.86
N GLN A 389 -3.76 2.39 -19.06
CA GLN A 389 -3.36 1.20 -18.31
C GLN A 389 -3.07 1.58 -16.86
N VAL A 390 -3.54 0.76 -15.93
CA VAL A 390 -3.28 0.94 -14.50
C VAL A 390 -2.02 0.18 -14.07
N THR A 391 -1.27 0.74 -13.12
CA THR A 391 -0.17 0.06 -12.44
C THR A 391 -0.51 -0.04 -10.96
N TYR A 392 -0.36 -1.22 -10.38
CA TYR A 392 -0.66 -1.50 -8.97
C TYR A 392 0.59 -1.41 -8.08
N LYS A 393 0.40 -1.16 -6.79
CA LYS A 393 1.50 -0.93 -5.82
C LYS A 393 2.39 -2.15 -5.56
N ASP A 394 1.96 -3.34 -5.96
CA ASP A 394 2.78 -4.56 -5.96
C ASP A 394 3.65 -4.69 -7.21
N GLY A 395 3.62 -3.70 -8.11
CA GLY A 395 4.38 -3.65 -9.36
C GLY A 395 3.71 -4.36 -10.53
N GLU A 396 2.55 -4.99 -10.32
CA GLU A 396 1.81 -5.64 -11.39
C GLU A 396 1.17 -4.62 -12.34
N ALA A 397 1.33 -4.87 -13.64
CA ALA A 397 0.67 -4.10 -14.67
C ALA A 397 -0.77 -4.61 -14.83
N GLY A 398 -1.73 -3.72 -14.64
CA GLY A 398 -3.13 -4.07 -14.78
C GLY A 398 -3.63 -4.06 -16.23
N ASN A 399 -4.93 -4.28 -16.36
CA ASN A 399 -5.71 -4.25 -17.57
C ASN A 399 -5.64 -2.86 -18.18
N TYR A 400 -5.92 -2.83 -19.47
CA TYR A 400 -5.97 -1.61 -20.25
C TYR A 400 -7.19 -1.63 -21.16
N ASP A 401 -7.55 -0.45 -21.64
CA ASP A 401 -8.58 -0.26 -22.66
C ASP A 401 -8.13 0.81 -23.66
N TYR A 402 -8.87 0.94 -24.76
CA TYR A 402 -8.61 1.86 -25.85
C TYR A 402 -9.81 2.75 -26.15
N ALA A 403 -9.54 4.01 -26.49
CA ALA A 403 -10.51 4.92 -27.09
C ALA A 403 -9.98 5.43 -28.44
N ALA A 404 -10.89 5.86 -29.30
CA ALA A 404 -10.55 6.50 -30.56
C ALA A 404 -11.52 7.64 -30.87
N LEU A 405 -11.03 8.63 -31.61
CA LEU A 405 -11.78 9.82 -31.96
C LEU A 405 -11.44 10.28 -33.39
N HIS A 406 -12.49 10.55 -34.17
CA HIS A 406 -12.39 11.31 -35.40
C HIS A 406 -12.35 12.80 -35.08
N THR A 407 -11.37 13.51 -35.61
CA THR A 407 -11.20 14.94 -35.44
C THR A 407 -11.43 15.63 -36.77
N LEU A 408 -12.67 16.08 -36.96
CA LEU A 408 -13.12 16.76 -38.17
C LEU A 408 -12.88 18.28 -38.05
N LEU A 409 -12.17 18.84 -39.03
CA LEU A 409 -12.06 20.28 -39.22
C LEU A 409 -12.99 20.72 -40.35
N GLY A 410 -14.05 21.45 -40.01
CA GLY A 410 -14.95 21.98 -41.03
C GLY A 410 -14.26 23.00 -41.94
N THR A 411 -14.50 22.94 -43.25
CA THR A 411 -13.92 23.88 -44.21
C THR A 411 -14.97 24.47 -45.16
N THR A 412 -14.70 25.69 -45.63
CA THR A 412 -15.48 26.38 -46.66
C THR A 412 -14.54 27.00 -47.69
N LYS A 413 -14.84 26.88 -48.98
CA LYS A 413 -14.01 27.51 -50.02
C LYS A 413 -14.49 28.94 -50.28
N PRO A 414 -13.62 29.97 -50.23
CA PRO A 414 -14.00 31.32 -50.61
C PRO A 414 -14.27 31.41 -52.12
N ALA A 415 -15.13 32.33 -52.54
CA ALA A 415 -15.40 32.55 -53.96
C ALA A 415 -14.15 33.07 -54.67
N ASP A 416 -13.80 32.49 -55.82
CA ASP A 416 -12.63 32.91 -56.60
C ASP A 416 -12.79 34.38 -57.04
N PRO A 417 -11.76 35.22 -56.92
CA PRO A 417 -11.83 36.59 -57.39
C PRO A 417 -11.96 36.62 -58.92
N PRO A 418 -12.66 37.62 -59.50
CA PRO A 418 -12.77 37.73 -60.94
C PRO A 418 -11.38 37.88 -61.58
N ASN A 419 -10.97 36.90 -62.37
CA ASN A 419 -9.69 36.94 -63.06
C ASN A 419 -9.76 37.88 -64.28
N ARG A 420 -9.32 39.13 -64.10
CA ARG A 420 -9.32 40.14 -65.16
C ARG A 420 -7.99 40.89 -65.21
N ILE A 421 -7.40 40.92 -66.40
CA ILE A 421 -6.18 41.65 -66.70
C ILE A 421 -6.55 42.90 -67.51
N VAL A 422 -6.02 44.05 -67.10
CA VAL A 422 -6.11 45.32 -67.83
C VAL A 422 -4.71 45.65 -68.33
N GLU A 423 -4.58 45.88 -69.63
CA GLU A 423 -3.31 46.28 -70.26
C GLU A 423 -2.81 47.59 -69.62
N ASP A 424 -1.50 47.69 -69.33
CA ASP A 424 -0.85 48.84 -68.68
C ASP A 424 -1.29 49.20 -67.24
N PHE A 425 -1.98 48.29 -66.54
CA PHE A 425 -2.31 48.41 -65.12
C PHE A 425 -1.95 47.14 -64.34
N VAL A 426 -1.11 47.29 -63.31
CA VAL A 426 -0.71 46.19 -62.41
C VAL A 426 -0.87 46.68 -60.96
N PRO A 427 -1.73 46.04 -60.15
CA PRO A 427 -1.74 46.28 -58.72
C PRO A 427 -0.36 46.03 -58.09
N MET A 428 0.11 46.98 -57.29
CA MET A 428 1.38 46.93 -56.56
C MET A 428 1.14 47.08 -55.05
N GLN A 429 0.08 46.46 -54.54
CA GLN A 429 -0.14 46.34 -53.10
C GLN A 429 0.93 45.45 -52.47
N GLN A 430 1.32 45.82 -51.25
CA GLN A 430 2.23 45.06 -50.39
C GLN A 430 1.45 44.69 -49.14
N ILE A 431 0.86 43.50 -49.16
CA ILE A 431 0.12 42.94 -48.03
C ILE A 431 1.00 41.85 -47.41
N PRO A 432 1.50 42.05 -46.17
CA PRO A 432 2.25 41.00 -45.48
C PRO A 432 1.41 39.73 -45.29
N GLU A 433 2.01 38.56 -45.45
CA GLU A 433 1.35 37.27 -45.24
C GLU A 433 1.06 36.99 -43.74
N VAL A 434 1.72 37.73 -42.84
CA VAL A 434 1.67 37.53 -41.39
C VAL A 434 1.07 38.75 -40.70
N ALA A 435 0.08 38.49 -39.84
CA ALA A 435 -0.46 39.47 -38.90
C ALA A 435 -0.53 38.88 -37.48
N PHE A 436 -0.70 39.73 -36.48
CA PHE A 436 -0.82 39.32 -35.07
C PHE A 436 -2.10 39.89 -34.45
N ASP A 437 -2.81 39.05 -33.70
CA ASP A 437 -4.05 39.41 -33.01
C ASP A 437 -3.90 40.68 -32.14
N GLY A 438 -4.71 41.69 -32.42
CA GLY A 438 -4.73 42.95 -31.68
C GLY A 438 -3.54 43.88 -31.93
N VAL A 439 -2.73 43.62 -32.95
CA VAL A 439 -1.55 44.43 -33.31
C VAL A 439 -1.81 45.15 -34.65
N PRO A 440 -1.38 46.42 -34.81
CA PRO A 440 -1.48 47.14 -36.07
C PRO A 440 -0.80 46.42 -37.23
N PHE A 441 -1.48 46.33 -38.37
CA PHE A 441 -1.06 45.64 -39.58
C PHE A 441 -0.46 46.61 -40.60
N ALA A 442 0.78 46.35 -41.02
CA ALA A 442 1.59 47.28 -41.83
C ALA A 442 1.43 47.07 -43.35
N ALA A 443 0.20 47.04 -43.86
CA ALA A 443 -0.05 46.98 -45.30
C ALA A 443 0.29 48.31 -46.00
N LYS A 444 0.77 48.23 -47.24
CA LYS A 444 1.05 49.38 -48.12
C LYS A 444 0.51 49.15 -49.53
N ASP A 445 0.37 50.24 -50.27
CA ASP A 445 -0.07 50.18 -51.66
C ASP A 445 0.76 51.13 -52.52
N ASP A 446 1.65 50.55 -53.32
CA ASP A 446 2.52 51.27 -54.25
C ASP A 446 1.91 51.32 -55.67
N THR A 447 0.63 50.95 -55.83
CA THR A 447 -0.08 51.03 -57.11
C THR A 447 -0.11 52.48 -57.62
N ASP A 448 0.03 52.67 -58.93
CA ASP A 448 -0.09 53.99 -59.56
C ASP A 448 -1.52 54.55 -59.45
N MET A 449 -1.77 55.27 -58.34
CA MET A 449 -3.06 55.89 -58.04
C MET A 449 -3.47 56.96 -59.06
N SER A 450 -2.55 57.44 -59.92
CA SER A 450 -2.93 58.36 -60.99
C SER A 450 -3.85 57.70 -62.03
N LYS A 451 -3.80 56.37 -62.15
CA LYS A 451 -4.62 55.55 -63.05
C LYS A 451 -5.87 54.96 -62.39
N VAL A 452 -6.09 55.19 -61.09
CA VAL A 452 -7.18 54.59 -60.31
C VAL A 452 -8.27 55.63 -60.05
N GLU A 453 -9.52 55.31 -60.36
CA GLU A 453 -10.69 56.13 -60.03
C GLU A 453 -11.16 55.87 -58.59
N SER A 454 -11.20 54.61 -58.18
CA SER A 454 -11.51 54.23 -56.80
C SER A 454 -10.82 52.93 -56.40
N ARG A 455 -10.54 52.79 -55.11
CA ARG A 455 -9.98 51.59 -54.49
C ARG A 455 -10.87 51.16 -53.33
N LYS A 456 -11.25 49.88 -53.30
CA LYS A 456 -11.98 49.25 -52.20
C LYS A 456 -11.16 48.08 -51.67
N VAL A 457 -11.19 47.87 -50.37
CA VAL A 457 -10.54 46.73 -49.72
C VAL A 457 -11.63 45.92 -49.03
N PHE A 458 -11.61 44.61 -49.22
CA PHE A 458 -12.48 43.69 -48.53
C PHE A 458 -11.63 42.70 -47.73
N VAL A 459 -11.96 42.52 -46.46
CA VAL A 459 -11.34 41.52 -45.58
C VAL A 459 -12.40 40.48 -45.28
N ASP A 460 -12.16 39.23 -45.66
CA ASP A 460 -13.13 38.13 -45.59
C ASP A 460 -14.47 38.46 -46.28
N GLY A 461 -14.42 39.25 -47.36
CA GLY A 461 -15.58 39.71 -48.12
C GLY A 461 -16.32 40.91 -47.51
N ILE A 462 -15.85 41.46 -46.38
CA ILE A 462 -16.41 42.65 -45.73
C ILE A 462 -15.61 43.89 -46.12
N GLU A 463 -16.27 44.90 -46.68
CA GLU A 463 -15.62 46.17 -47.08
C GLU A 463 -15.06 46.91 -45.86
N VAL A 464 -13.77 47.28 -45.93
CA VAL A 464 -13.07 48.10 -44.94
C VAL A 464 -12.58 49.41 -45.56
N LYS A 465 -12.27 50.41 -44.73
CA LYS A 465 -11.74 51.68 -45.22
C LYS A 465 -10.33 51.49 -45.76
N ALA A 466 -10.14 51.76 -47.05
CA ALA A 466 -8.86 51.57 -47.71
C ALA A 466 -7.76 52.47 -47.12
N GLU A 467 -8.08 53.72 -46.75
CA GLU A 467 -7.11 54.63 -46.14
C GLU A 467 -6.63 54.13 -44.78
N GLU A 468 -7.53 53.53 -44.00
CA GLU A 468 -7.20 52.95 -42.70
C GLU A 468 -6.36 51.68 -42.86
N PHE A 469 -6.75 50.79 -43.78
CA PHE A 469 -6.05 49.55 -44.09
C PHE A 469 -4.58 49.80 -44.48
N PHE A 470 -4.34 50.74 -45.39
CA PHE A 470 -2.99 51.07 -45.86
C PHE A 470 -2.27 52.14 -45.02
N SER A 471 -2.85 52.59 -43.90
CA SER A 471 -2.18 53.53 -42.98
C SER A 471 -1.12 52.87 -42.09
N GLY A 472 -1.11 51.54 -42.04
CA GLY A 472 -0.34 50.77 -41.05
C GLY A 472 -0.97 50.71 -39.66
N SER A 473 -2.19 51.25 -39.48
CA SER A 473 -2.89 51.29 -38.18
C SER A 473 -4.07 50.31 -38.08
N TYR A 474 -4.37 49.57 -39.15
CA TYR A 474 -5.50 48.64 -39.18
C TYR A 474 -5.27 47.45 -38.25
N ILE A 475 -6.28 47.05 -37.49
CA ILE A 475 -6.25 45.87 -36.63
C ILE A 475 -7.32 44.91 -37.13
N PHE A 476 -6.94 43.66 -37.40
CA PHE A 476 -7.89 42.64 -37.84
C PHE A 476 -8.97 42.40 -36.77
N PRO A 477 -10.26 42.42 -37.15
CA PRO A 477 -11.35 42.23 -36.20
C PRO A 477 -11.63 40.73 -35.95
N GLY A 478 -12.22 40.45 -34.79
CA GLY A 478 -12.76 39.13 -34.41
C GLY A 478 -11.82 38.29 -33.55
N SER A 479 -12.31 37.13 -33.09
CA SER A 479 -11.51 36.20 -32.31
C SER A 479 -10.66 35.31 -33.21
N VAL A 480 -9.38 35.18 -32.90
CA VAL A 480 -8.41 34.40 -33.70
C VAL A 480 -8.28 32.95 -33.22
N GLY A 481 -8.75 32.62 -32.00
CA GLY A 481 -8.63 31.27 -31.44
C GLY A 481 -7.19 30.89 -31.06
N GLU A 482 -6.93 29.62 -30.74
CA GLU A 482 -5.59 29.14 -30.35
C GLU A 482 -4.70 28.81 -31.56
N ASN A 483 -5.30 28.63 -32.73
CA ASN A 483 -4.65 28.14 -33.96
C ASN A 483 -4.66 29.17 -35.09
N GLY A 484 -4.69 30.45 -34.75
CA GLY A 484 -4.71 31.50 -35.75
C GLY A 484 -6.01 31.54 -36.58
N ARG A 485 -6.06 32.49 -37.51
CA ARG A 485 -7.13 32.58 -38.50
C ARG A 485 -6.56 33.00 -39.83
N PHE A 486 -6.95 32.29 -40.89
CA PHE A 486 -6.76 32.76 -42.26
C PHE A 486 -7.77 33.84 -42.60
N SER A 487 -7.27 34.91 -43.23
CA SER A 487 -8.12 35.94 -43.81
C SER A 487 -7.68 36.18 -45.24
N TYR A 488 -8.64 36.37 -46.15
CA TYR A 488 -8.33 36.82 -47.50
C TYR A 488 -8.62 38.31 -47.63
N VAL A 489 -7.74 39.02 -48.32
CA VAL A 489 -7.85 40.44 -48.59
C VAL A 489 -8.01 40.64 -50.08
N ASP A 490 -9.19 41.13 -50.49
CA ASP A 490 -9.46 41.51 -51.87
C ASP A 490 -9.28 43.02 -52.04
N CYS A 491 -8.29 43.42 -52.83
CA CYS A 491 -8.11 44.80 -53.25
C CYS A 491 -8.74 44.99 -54.63
N GLN A 492 -9.84 45.74 -54.66
CA GLN A 492 -10.55 46.07 -55.89
C GLN A 492 -10.17 47.47 -56.36
N TYR A 493 -9.69 47.56 -57.59
CA TYR A 493 -9.34 48.80 -58.27
C TYR A 493 -10.32 49.04 -59.43
N GLN A 494 -10.83 50.26 -59.53
CA GLN A 494 -11.48 50.76 -60.74
C GLN A 494 -10.47 51.60 -61.52
N VAL A 495 -10.02 51.10 -62.68
CA VAL A 495 -9.08 51.81 -63.55
C VAL A 495 -9.81 52.96 -64.26
N LYS A 496 -9.18 54.15 -64.30
CA LYS A 496 -9.71 55.33 -64.99
C LYS A 496 -9.95 55.02 -66.46
N GLU A 497 -10.95 55.69 -67.04
CA GLU A 497 -11.31 55.61 -68.46
C GLU A 497 -11.87 54.25 -68.93
N LEU A 498 -11.96 53.26 -68.04
CA LEU A 498 -12.58 51.96 -68.29
C LEU A 498 -13.80 51.76 -67.36
N PRO A 499 -15.02 52.05 -67.81
CA PRO A 499 -16.20 52.01 -66.95
C PRO A 499 -16.70 50.59 -66.66
N GLY A 500 -17.36 50.44 -65.52
CA GLY A 500 -18.02 49.20 -65.11
C GLY A 500 -17.03 48.05 -64.93
N GLU A 501 -17.52 46.82 -65.16
CA GLU A 501 -16.71 45.60 -65.00
C GLU A 501 -15.46 45.58 -65.89
N MET A 502 -15.40 46.41 -66.96
CA MET A 502 -14.24 46.45 -67.87
C MET A 502 -12.97 47.02 -67.25
N GLY A 503 -13.09 47.98 -66.33
CA GLY A 503 -11.95 48.56 -65.60
C GLY A 503 -11.74 47.98 -64.21
N LYS A 504 -12.48 46.94 -63.84
CA LYS A 504 -12.39 46.33 -62.50
C LYS A 504 -11.28 45.29 -62.47
N VAL A 505 -10.28 45.55 -61.63
CA VAL A 505 -9.17 44.61 -61.35
C VAL A 505 -9.22 44.26 -59.87
N VAL A 506 -9.15 42.98 -59.55
CA VAL A 506 -9.14 42.48 -58.17
C VAL A 506 -7.87 41.68 -57.98
N SER A 507 -7.11 42.02 -56.94
CA SER A 507 -6.06 41.15 -56.42
C SER A 507 -6.52 40.55 -55.10
N ARG A 508 -6.14 39.29 -54.86
CA ARG A 508 -6.38 38.58 -53.61
C ARG A 508 -5.05 38.22 -52.97
N ASP A 509 -4.91 38.60 -51.71
CA ASP A 509 -3.82 38.20 -50.85
C ASP A 509 -4.37 37.40 -49.66
N VAL A 510 -3.57 36.51 -49.08
CA VAL A 510 -3.95 35.72 -47.91
C VAL A 510 -3.05 36.12 -46.75
N VAL A 511 -3.68 36.41 -45.61
CA VAL A 511 -3.01 36.80 -44.38
C VAL A 511 -3.35 35.79 -43.30
N TYR A 512 -2.33 35.21 -42.67
CA TYR A 512 -2.50 34.40 -41.48
C TYR A 512 -2.30 35.26 -40.23
N ILE A 513 -3.36 35.35 -39.43
CA ILE A 513 -3.39 36.13 -38.21
C ILE A 513 -3.02 35.19 -37.07
N TYR A 514 -1.84 35.37 -36.48
CA TYR A 514 -1.38 34.59 -35.34
C TYR A 514 -2.05 35.06 -34.04
N PRO A 515 -2.39 34.13 -33.13
CA PRO A 515 -2.91 34.49 -31.82
C PRO A 515 -1.78 35.02 -30.94
N THR A 516 -2.03 36.11 -30.20
CA THR A 516 -1.02 36.73 -29.33
C THR A 516 -1.28 36.52 -27.84
N LYS A 517 -2.37 35.83 -27.47
CA LYS A 517 -2.60 35.41 -26.09
C LYS A 517 -1.70 34.19 -25.83
N PRO A 518 -0.79 34.23 -24.85
CA PRO A 518 0.08 33.09 -24.59
C PRO A 518 -0.72 31.94 -23.97
N ILE A 519 -0.23 30.72 -24.16
CA ILE A 519 -0.76 29.48 -23.57
C ILE A 519 0.14 29.07 -22.41
N ALA A 520 -0.44 28.87 -21.23
CA ALA A 520 0.29 28.29 -20.10
C ALA A 520 0.32 26.76 -20.24
N ASN A 521 1.47 26.16 -19.96
CA ASN A 521 1.64 24.71 -19.93
C ASN A 521 2.80 24.31 -19.01
N PHE A 522 2.67 23.17 -18.34
CA PHE A 522 3.74 22.52 -17.60
C PHE A 522 3.53 21.00 -17.61
N GLN A 523 4.60 20.25 -17.36
CA GLN A 523 4.56 18.81 -17.18
C GLN A 523 5.02 18.41 -15.78
N ILE A 524 4.46 17.33 -15.26
CA ILE A 524 5.00 16.67 -14.05
C ILE A 524 5.98 15.59 -14.53
N THR A 525 7.23 15.65 -14.10
CA THR A 525 8.30 14.72 -14.54
C THR A 525 8.63 13.66 -13.49
N SER A 526 8.03 13.73 -12.29
CA SER A 526 8.20 12.73 -11.25
C SER A 526 7.40 11.45 -11.53
N ASN A 527 7.99 10.30 -11.22
CA ASN A 527 7.35 9.00 -11.37
C ASN A 527 6.83 8.44 -10.03
N THR A 528 7.09 9.13 -8.91
CA THR A 528 6.66 8.73 -7.57
C THR A 528 5.63 9.73 -7.04
N TRP A 529 4.57 9.20 -6.44
CA TRP A 529 3.40 10.01 -6.03
C TRP A 529 3.13 9.92 -4.53
N LYS A 530 4.11 9.49 -3.73
CA LYS A 530 3.93 9.29 -2.28
C LYS A 530 4.27 10.55 -1.50
N GLN A 531 3.70 10.70 -0.31
CA GLN A 531 4.11 11.76 0.62
C GLN A 531 5.62 11.67 0.90
N ASN A 532 6.23 12.79 1.26
CA ASN A 532 7.68 12.92 1.44
C ASN A 532 8.52 12.65 0.17
N ARG A 533 7.91 12.48 -1.00
CA ARG A 533 8.61 12.43 -2.28
C ARG A 533 8.50 13.75 -3.05
N ILE A 534 9.49 14.00 -3.91
CA ILE A 534 9.57 15.15 -4.80
C ILE A 534 8.57 14.94 -5.94
N ILE A 535 7.68 15.91 -6.10
CA ILE A 535 6.91 16.14 -7.31
C ILE A 535 7.63 17.24 -8.09
N GLU A 536 8.25 16.85 -9.20
CA GLU A 536 8.98 17.77 -10.06
C GLU A 536 8.09 18.27 -11.19
N LEU A 537 8.06 19.60 -11.37
CA LEU A 537 7.32 20.28 -12.42
C LEU A 537 8.28 21.01 -13.33
N GLU A 538 8.10 20.84 -14.63
CA GLU A 538 8.83 21.57 -15.65
C GLU A 538 7.87 22.47 -16.43
N ASN A 539 8.21 23.76 -16.51
CA ASN A 539 7.48 24.72 -17.30
C ASN A 539 7.73 24.47 -18.79
N THR A 540 6.65 24.22 -19.53
CA THR A 540 6.69 23.93 -20.97
C THR A 540 5.96 24.99 -21.79
N CYS A 541 5.76 26.20 -21.25
CA CYS A 541 5.03 27.27 -21.93
C CYS A 541 5.68 27.63 -23.27
N GLU A 542 7.00 27.80 -23.35
CA GLU A 542 7.68 28.12 -24.62
C GLU A 542 7.40 27.04 -25.68
N ALA A 543 7.54 25.77 -25.31
CA ALA A 543 7.23 24.64 -26.19
C ALA A 543 5.73 24.51 -26.50
N GLY A 544 4.83 24.99 -25.64
CA GLY A 544 3.38 24.91 -25.85
C GLY A 544 2.82 25.97 -26.80
N ASN A 545 3.59 27.01 -27.15
CA ASN A 545 3.16 28.11 -27.98
C ASN A 545 3.74 28.05 -29.41
N ILE A 546 3.21 28.88 -30.30
CA ILE A 546 3.76 29.09 -31.65
C ILE A 546 5.06 29.90 -31.54
N GLN A 547 6.17 29.35 -32.04
CA GLN A 547 7.50 29.95 -31.87
C GLN A 547 7.59 31.40 -32.38
N LEU A 548 7.06 31.68 -33.57
CA LEU A 548 7.05 33.02 -34.16
C LEU A 548 6.38 34.06 -33.25
N VAL A 549 5.32 33.66 -32.52
CA VAL A 549 4.61 34.55 -31.60
C VAL A 549 5.44 34.82 -30.35
N ILE A 550 6.13 33.80 -29.82
CA ILE A 550 6.97 33.95 -28.63
C ILE A 550 8.23 34.75 -28.93
N ASP A 551 8.80 34.61 -30.12
CA ASP A 551 9.97 35.39 -30.54
C ASP A 551 9.63 36.90 -30.64
N GLU A 552 8.45 37.23 -31.18
CA GLU A 552 7.97 38.61 -31.30
C GLU A 552 7.42 39.16 -29.96
N PHE A 553 6.68 38.33 -29.23
CA PHE A 553 6.02 38.69 -27.96
C PHE A 553 6.39 37.71 -26.84
N PRO A 554 7.62 37.79 -26.31
CA PRO A 554 8.11 36.82 -25.34
C PRO A 554 7.34 36.82 -24.03
N ILE A 555 7.31 35.67 -23.37
CA ILE A 555 6.72 35.52 -22.03
C ILE A 555 7.67 36.16 -21.01
N VAL A 556 7.13 37.08 -20.20
CA VAL A 556 7.90 37.90 -19.24
C VAL A 556 7.49 37.68 -17.78
N ALA A 557 6.39 37.00 -17.52
CA ALA A 557 5.96 36.67 -16.15
C ALA A 557 5.20 35.34 -16.08
N TYR A 558 5.31 34.70 -14.91
CA TYR A 558 4.66 33.44 -14.57
C TYR A 558 4.02 33.55 -13.18
N GLU A 559 2.79 33.04 -13.04
CA GLU A 559 2.06 32.93 -11.77
C GLU A 559 1.77 31.47 -11.48
N TRP A 560 2.34 30.96 -10.39
CA TRP A 560 2.11 29.60 -9.89
C TRP A 560 1.24 29.66 -8.64
N SER A 561 0.22 28.82 -8.57
CA SER A 561 -0.61 28.62 -7.39
C SER A 561 -0.84 27.14 -7.11
N TYR A 562 -1.05 26.82 -5.84
CA TYR A 562 -1.09 25.45 -5.32
C TYR A 562 -2.42 25.26 -4.57
N GLY A 563 -3.22 24.27 -4.96
CA GLY A 563 -4.48 23.89 -4.31
C GLY A 563 -4.32 22.65 -3.43
N GLY A 564 -5.31 22.40 -2.57
CA GLY A 564 -5.28 21.37 -1.51
C GLY A 564 -4.76 21.91 -0.17
N ASP A 565 -4.50 21.02 0.80
CA ASP A 565 -3.90 21.41 2.10
C ASP A 565 -2.38 21.59 1.98
N THR A 566 -1.96 22.79 1.61
CA THR A 566 -0.55 23.13 1.43
C THR A 566 0.13 23.63 2.71
N SER A 567 -0.48 23.45 3.89
CA SER A 567 0.08 23.92 5.18
C SER A 567 1.46 23.32 5.48
N GLN A 568 1.73 22.12 4.95
CA GLN A 568 3.00 21.42 5.07
C GLN A 568 3.71 21.20 3.73
N LEU A 569 3.40 21.99 2.70
CA LEU A 569 4.16 21.97 1.46
C LEU A 569 5.60 22.43 1.71
N ARG A 570 6.57 21.66 1.24
CA ARG A 570 7.99 21.99 1.21
C ARG A 570 8.44 22.16 -0.24
N LYS A 571 9.48 22.96 -0.44
CA LYS A 571 9.99 23.27 -1.77
C LYS A 571 11.50 23.10 -1.80
N GLY A 572 11.99 22.47 -2.86
CA GLY A 572 13.40 22.43 -3.22
C GLY A 572 13.72 23.57 -4.17
N LYS A 573 14.13 23.24 -5.39
CA LYS A 573 14.26 24.18 -6.51
C LYS A 573 12.92 24.85 -6.81
N ASP A 574 12.85 26.18 -6.69
CA ASP A 574 11.63 26.96 -6.95
C ASP A 574 11.95 28.12 -7.91
N THR A 575 12.01 27.83 -9.22
CA THR A 575 12.26 28.82 -10.28
C THR A 575 11.06 28.91 -11.23
N ASN A 576 11.06 29.85 -12.18
CA ASN A 576 9.99 29.91 -13.17
C ASN A 576 9.97 28.70 -14.11
N SER A 577 11.12 28.05 -14.32
CA SER A 577 11.27 26.92 -15.25
C SER A 577 11.06 25.57 -14.57
N VAL A 578 11.43 25.44 -13.29
CA VAL A 578 11.36 24.16 -12.56
C VAL A 578 10.85 24.40 -11.14
N LYS A 579 9.94 23.52 -10.69
CA LYS A 579 9.48 23.44 -9.30
C LYS A 579 9.74 22.04 -8.74
N GLU A 580 10.37 21.95 -7.59
CA GLU A 580 10.41 20.74 -6.76
C GLU A 580 9.51 20.94 -5.56
N LEU A 581 8.42 20.17 -5.50
CA LEU A 581 7.42 20.23 -4.44
C LEU A 581 7.50 18.95 -3.60
N LEU A 582 7.35 19.04 -2.28
CA LEU A 582 7.25 17.88 -1.41
C LEU A 582 6.11 18.07 -0.43
N TYR A 583 5.15 17.14 -0.47
CA TYR A 583 3.97 17.15 0.39
C TYR A 583 4.17 16.20 1.58
N LYS A 584 3.98 16.71 2.80
CA LYS A 584 4.15 15.92 4.03
C LYS A 584 2.94 15.07 4.39
N LEU A 585 1.79 15.39 3.80
CA LEU A 585 0.51 14.73 4.05
C LEU A 585 -0.01 14.12 2.75
N PRO A 586 -0.72 12.99 2.82
CA PRO A 586 -1.40 12.44 1.67
C PRO A 586 -2.67 13.23 1.40
N GLY A 587 -3.11 13.28 0.15
CA GLY A 587 -4.30 14.03 -0.23
C GLY A 587 -4.35 14.36 -1.72
N ILE A 588 -5.41 15.06 -2.11
CA ILE A 588 -5.57 15.57 -3.48
C ILE A 588 -5.06 17.00 -3.53
N TYR A 589 -4.17 17.27 -4.49
CA TYR A 589 -3.50 18.53 -4.69
C TYR A 589 -3.67 19.01 -6.12
N SER A 590 -3.48 20.30 -6.33
CA SER A 590 -3.45 20.86 -7.67
C SER A 590 -2.37 21.91 -7.82
N VAL A 591 -1.85 22.05 -9.03
CA VAL A 591 -0.93 23.12 -9.41
C VAL A 591 -1.53 23.85 -10.59
N THR A 592 -1.55 25.18 -10.51
CA THR A 592 -2.08 26.05 -11.55
C THR A 592 -1.02 27.05 -11.99
N LEU A 593 -0.83 27.16 -13.31
CA LEU A 593 0.08 28.10 -13.96
C LEU A 593 -0.69 29.10 -14.84
N ARG A 594 -0.26 30.37 -14.80
CA ARG A 594 -0.59 31.40 -15.78
C ARG A 594 0.68 32.10 -16.26
N CYS A 595 0.71 32.57 -17.50
CA CYS A 595 1.84 33.32 -18.04
C CYS A 595 1.41 34.62 -18.73
N LYS A 596 2.31 35.60 -18.80
CA LYS A 596 2.07 36.92 -19.38
C LYS A 596 3.17 37.27 -20.38
N ASN A 597 2.80 37.80 -21.54
CA ASN A 597 3.75 38.25 -22.56
C ASN A 597 4.04 39.77 -22.52
N THR A 598 4.93 40.24 -23.40
CA THR A 598 5.31 41.65 -23.55
C THR A 598 4.15 42.58 -23.94
N LEU A 599 3.11 42.07 -24.61
CA LEU A 599 1.87 42.80 -24.89
C LEU A 599 0.97 42.97 -23.65
N GLY A 600 1.33 42.32 -22.55
CA GLY A 600 0.60 42.35 -21.30
C GLY A 600 -0.61 41.43 -21.25
N LYS A 601 -0.80 40.55 -22.24
CA LYS A 601 -1.88 39.56 -22.27
C LYS A 601 -1.55 38.38 -21.34
N TRP A 602 -2.51 37.99 -20.52
CA TRP A 602 -2.42 36.79 -19.68
C TRP A 602 -3.02 35.58 -20.38
N SER A 603 -2.41 34.42 -20.18
CA SER A 603 -2.98 33.12 -20.54
C SER A 603 -4.24 32.81 -19.74
N ASP A 604 -5.01 31.83 -20.22
CA ASP A 604 -5.92 31.08 -19.34
C ASP A 604 -5.12 30.27 -18.31
N SER A 605 -5.79 29.88 -17.23
CA SER A 605 -5.18 29.03 -16.20
C SER A 605 -5.02 27.61 -16.72
N TYR A 606 -3.83 27.05 -16.55
CA TYR A 606 -3.57 25.62 -16.78
C TYR A 606 -3.40 24.93 -15.44
N THR A 607 -4.29 23.98 -15.13
CA THR A 607 -4.37 23.32 -13.81
C THR A 607 -4.25 21.81 -13.98
N VAL A 608 -3.34 21.21 -13.21
CA VAL A 608 -3.22 19.74 -13.10
C VAL A 608 -3.54 19.33 -11.66
N GLU A 609 -4.45 18.37 -11.51
CA GLU A 609 -4.78 17.74 -10.23
C GLU A 609 -4.07 16.38 -10.12
N PHE A 610 -3.60 16.04 -8.93
CA PHE A 610 -2.94 14.76 -8.65
C PHE A 610 -3.14 14.35 -7.19
N GLN A 611 -3.04 13.06 -6.90
CA GLN A 611 -3.05 12.56 -5.54
C GLN A 611 -1.62 12.33 -5.02
N VAL A 612 -1.38 12.73 -3.78
CA VAL A 612 -0.22 12.29 -3.00
C VAL A 612 -0.68 11.12 -2.15
N LEU A 613 -0.10 9.94 -2.40
CA LEU A 613 -0.39 8.68 -1.74
C LEU A 613 0.23 8.63 -0.34
N GLU A 614 -0.45 7.96 0.56
CA GLU A 614 0.07 7.69 1.90
C GLU A 614 1.27 6.74 1.83
N ASP A 615 2.28 7.06 2.64
CA ASP A 615 3.47 6.24 2.85
C ASP A 615 3.13 5.07 3.78
N VAL A 616 3.48 3.85 3.36
CA VAL A 616 3.02 2.63 4.03
C VAL A 616 4.05 2.16 5.04
N GLU A 617 3.59 1.60 6.16
CA GLU A 617 4.51 1.00 7.15
C GLU A 617 5.14 -0.29 6.61
N PRO A 618 6.37 -0.62 7.06
CA PRO A 618 7.01 -1.86 6.62
C PRO A 618 6.16 -3.06 7.04
N ALA A 619 6.09 -4.08 6.19
CA ALA A 619 5.42 -5.32 6.54
C ALA A 619 6.35 -6.17 7.40
N VAL A 620 5.84 -6.58 8.57
CA VAL A 620 6.54 -7.42 9.55
C VAL A 620 5.64 -8.59 9.92
N GLY A 621 6.14 -9.83 9.84
CA GLY A 621 5.36 -11.01 10.20
C GLY A 621 6.21 -12.17 10.70
N VAL A 622 5.69 -12.91 11.68
CA VAL A 622 6.33 -14.09 12.25
C VAL A 622 5.32 -15.19 12.54
N ASN A 623 5.60 -16.41 12.12
CA ASN A 623 4.93 -17.61 12.61
C ASN A 623 5.96 -18.58 13.20
N LEU A 624 5.85 -18.85 14.50
CA LEU A 624 6.69 -19.81 15.22
C LEU A 624 6.30 -21.25 14.84
N SER A 625 7.29 -22.16 14.81
CA SER A 625 7.07 -23.60 14.53
C SER A 625 6.23 -24.28 15.59
N GLU A 626 6.37 -23.84 16.84
CA GLU A 626 5.60 -24.31 17.98
C GLU A 626 5.15 -23.11 18.82
N SER A 627 4.06 -23.25 19.57
CA SER A 627 3.67 -22.25 20.58
C SER A 627 3.95 -22.70 22.02
N VAL A 628 4.47 -23.92 22.19
CA VAL A 628 4.98 -24.45 23.46
C VAL A 628 6.27 -25.20 23.19
N TYR A 629 7.34 -24.81 23.86
CA TYR A 629 8.65 -25.46 23.78
C TYR A 629 8.99 -26.11 25.12
N THR A 630 9.76 -27.20 25.11
CA THR A 630 10.38 -27.67 26.34
C THR A 630 11.62 -26.84 26.66
N ARG A 631 11.93 -26.70 27.94
CA ARG A 631 13.17 -26.08 28.39
C ARG A 631 14.35 -26.80 27.74
N ASN A 632 15.27 -26.01 27.17
CA ASN A 632 16.42 -26.43 26.38
C ASN A 632 16.11 -26.91 24.95
N ASP A 633 14.86 -26.82 24.48
CA ASP A 633 14.53 -27.01 23.06
C ASP A 633 14.76 -25.70 22.29
N LYS A 634 15.06 -25.84 21.01
CA LYS A 634 15.30 -24.71 20.13
C LYS A 634 13.97 -24.11 19.65
N VAL A 635 13.81 -22.80 19.85
CA VAL A 635 12.73 -21.97 19.30
C VAL A 635 13.14 -21.53 17.90
N ASN A 636 12.24 -21.73 16.94
CA ASN A 636 12.42 -21.30 15.56
C ASN A 636 11.08 -20.84 14.95
N ALA A 637 11.19 -20.09 13.85
CA ALA A 637 10.05 -19.67 13.04
C ALA A 637 10.09 -20.38 11.69
N TRP A 638 8.91 -20.68 11.17
CA TRP A 638 8.74 -21.24 9.83
C TRP A 638 8.40 -20.14 8.81
N TYR A 639 7.83 -19.03 9.28
CA TYR A 639 7.67 -17.80 8.52
C TYR A 639 8.27 -16.63 9.29
N TYR A 640 9.11 -15.85 8.61
CA TYR A 640 9.66 -14.60 9.07
C TYR A 640 9.79 -13.67 7.87
N PHE A 641 9.21 -12.47 7.99
CA PHE A 641 9.26 -11.47 6.95
C PHE A 641 9.45 -10.08 7.57
N ILE A 642 10.42 -9.35 7.04
CA ILE A 642 10.57 -7.91 7.23
C ILE A 642 10.89 -7.32 5.86
N GLY A 643 10.05 -6.40 5.38
CA GLY A 643 10.28 -5.76 4.10
C GLY A 643 9.45 -4.51 3.91
N SER A 644 9.96 -3.58 3.11
CA SER A 644 9.15 -2.50 2.59
C SER A 644 8.27 -3.04 1.47
N THR A 645 7.04 -2.54 1.41
CA THR A 645 6.03 -2.95 0.43
C THR A 645 5.66 -1.87 -0.57
N ASP A 646 6.27 -0.69 -0.46
CA ASP A 646 5.99 0.44 -1.34
C ASP A 646 7.28 1.08 -1.89
N GLY A 647 8.40 0.35 -1.85
CA GLY A 647 9.68 0.74 -2.46
C GLY A 647 10.62 1.55 -1.56
N ASP A 648 10.30 1.68 -0.28
CA ASP A 648 11.19 2.28 0.72
C ASP A 648 12.26 1.27 1.17
N VAL A 649 13.21 1.71 2.01
CA VAL A 649 14.30 0.85 2.47
C VAL A 649 14.18 0.61 3.95
N ILE A 650 14.35 -0.65 4.38
CA ILE A 650 14.46 -0.98 5.79
C ILE A 650 15.76 -0.36 6.32
N LYS A 651 15.62 0.66 7.15
CA LYS A 651 16.73 1.36 7.80
C LYS A 651 17.37 0.50 8.87
N ALA A 652 16.50 -0.12 9.67
CA ALA A 652 16.86 -0.92 10.82
C ALA A 652 15.71 -1.87 11.16
N SER A 653 16.05 -3.05 11.64
CA SER A 653 15.11 -3.96 12.28
C SER A 653 15.66 -4.44 13.63
N SER A 654 14.74 -4.76 14.54
CA SER A 654 15.09 -5.36 15.82
C SER A 654 14.12 -6.46 16.20
N ILE A 655 14.67 -7.51 16.82
CA ILE A 655 13.90 -8.60 17.43
C ILE A 655 14.25 -8.57 18.90
N GLU A 656 13.26 -8.38 19.76
CA GLU A 656 13.44 -8.42 21.21
C GLU A 656 12.74 -9.63 21.78
N LEU A 657 13.44 -10.39 22.63
CA LEU A 657 12.83 -11.48 23.39
C LEU A 657 12.61 -11.04 24.83
N TRP A 658 11.34 -11.09 25.23
CA TRP A 658 10.88 -10.78 26.56
C TRP A 658 10.39 -12.05 27.27
N HIS A 659 10.59 -12.08 28.59
CA HIS A 659 10.19 -13.18 29.47
C HIS A 659 9.44 -12.57 30.65
N ASP A 660 8.35 -13.23 31.02
CA ASP A 660 7.61 -12.99 32.26
C ASP A 660 8.42 -13.58 33.42
N SER A 661 9.15 -12.72 34.11
CA SER A 661 10.23 -13.11 35.00
C SER A 661 9.78 -13.51 36.39
N ASP A 662 8.57 -13.10 36.79
CA ASP A 662 7.90 -13.45 38.04
C ASP A 662 6.61 -14.27 37.83
N ASN A 663 6.28 -14.59 36.57
CA ASN A 663 5.18 -15.47 36.17
C ASN A 663 3.80 -14.91 36.57
N ASP A 664 3.63 -13.59 36.43
CA ASP A 664 2.42 -12.83 36.74
C ASP A 664 1.50 -12.61 35.51
N GLY A 665 1.95 -13.06 34.33
CA GLY A 665 1.26 -12.93 33.05
C GLY A 665 1.65 -11.69 32.25
N ALA A 666 2.50 -10.80 32.79
CA ALA A 666 3.07 -9.66 32.10
C ALA A 666 4.53 -9.93 31.74
N VAL A 667 4.87 -9.78 30.47
CA VAL A 667 6.27 -9.86 30.04
C VAL A 667 7.01 -8.59 30.46
N ASP A 668 7.82 -8.69 31.50
CA ASP A 668 8.47 -7.56 32.18
C ASP A 668 9.98 -7.49 31.91
N LYS A 669 10.60 -8.60 31.49
CA LYS A 669 12.05 -8.71 31.39
C LYS A 669 12.54 -9.02 29.98
N LYS A 670 13.19 -8.04 29.36
CA LYS A 670 13.98 -8.26 28.13
C LYS A 670 15.16 -9.17 28.42
N LEU A 671 15.20 -10.32 27.76
CA LEU A 671 16.29 -11.30 27.89
C LEU A 671 17.42 -11.02 26.91
N THR A 672 17.07 -10.69 25.67
CA THR A 672 18.04 -10.46 24.59
C THR A 672 17.40 -9.66 23.46
N ALA A 673 18.23 -9.13 22.58
CA ALA A 673 17.81 -8.51 21.33
C ALA A 673 18.79 -8.84 20.21
N TRP A 674 18.25 -8.87 19.00
CA TRP A 674 18.99 -8.99 17.76
C TRP A 674 18.62 -7.80 16.87
N SER A 675 19.56 -7.38 16.03
CA SER A 675 19.37 -6.28 15.09
C SER A 675 19.68 -6.74 13.68
N ASP A 676 18.90 -6.26 12.72
CA ASP A 676 19.13 -6.41 11.28
C ASP A 676 19.35 -7.87 10.86
N GLN A 677 18.48 -8.76 11.36
CA GLN A 677 18.56 -10.20 11.06
C GLN A 677 17.84 -10.54 9.75
N GLU A 678 18.55 -11.22 8.84
CA GLU A 678 17.98 -11.78 7.60
C GLU A 678 17.11 -13.02 7.86
N GLU A 679 17.48 -13.83 8.87
CA GLU A 679 16.73 -15.01 9.30
C GLU A 679 16.22 -14.86 10.74
N PHE A 680 15.16 -15.58 11.11
CA PHE A 680 14.66 -15.54 12.48
C PHE A 680 15.67 -16.16 13.46
N PRO A 681 16.04 -15.46 14.56
CA PRO A 681 17.10 -15.89 15.45
C PRO A 681 16.71 -17.14 16.24
N GLU A 682 17.67 -18.05 16.35
CA GLU A 682 17.52 -19.25 17.18
C GLU A 682 17.66 -18.89 18.66
N TYR A 683 16.75 -19.41 19.49
CA TYR A 683 16.83 -19.23 20.94
C TYR A 683 16.53 -20.54 21.68
N VAL A 684 17.24 -20.78 22.77
CA VAL A 684 17.05 -21.95 23.63
C VAL A 684 16.65 -21.46 25.02
N PRO A 685 15.37 -21.60 25.42
CA PRO A 685 14.89 -21.10 26.70
C PRO A 685 15.37 -22.02 27.83
N THR A 686 15.98 -21.42 28.84
CA THR A 686 16.44 -22.11 30.05
C THR A 686 15.51 -21.91 31.25
N ARG A 687 14.54 -20.99 31.15
CA ARG A 687 13.52 -20.71 32.16
C ARG A 687 12.17 -21.19 31.67
N LEU A 688 11.31 -21.54 32.63
CA LEU A 688 9.93 -21.92 32.36
C LEU A 688 9.05 -20.66 32.31
N GLY A 689 7.82 -20.83 31.82
CA GLY A 689 6.83 -19.77 31.81
C GLY A 689 6.71 -19.09 30.45
N TYR A 690 6.31 -17.83 30.47
CA TYR A 690 5.79 -17.13 29.31
C TYR A 690 6.82 -16.23 28.62
N TYR A 691 6.85 -16.26 27.28
CA TYR A 691 7.80 -15.52 26.46
C TYR A 691 7.09 -14.78 25.32
N LYS A 692 7.64 -13.64 24.92
CA LYS A 692 7.16 -12.82 23.80
C LYS A 692 8.32 -12.32 22.94
N TYR A 693 8.22 -12.51 21.64
CA TYR A 693 9.04 -11.79 20.67
C TYR A 693 8.33 -10.51 20.25
N MET A 694 9.05 -9.39 20.25
CA MET A 694 8.65 -8.14 19.64
C MET A 694 9.57 -7.87 18.46
N VAL A 695 9.04 -7.94 17.24
CA VAL A 695 9.78 -7.64 16.02
C VAL A 695 9.40 -6.25 15.58
N THR A 696 10.37 -5.37 15.40
CA THR A 696 10.17 -3.99 14.95
C THR A 696 10.98 -3.74 13.70
N ALA A 697 10.37 -3.07 12.71
CA ALA A 697 11.05 -2.58 11.53
C ALA A 697 10.83 -1.07 11.41
N LEU A 698 11.87 -0.36 11.01
CA LEU A 698 11.88 1.07 10.75
C LEU A 698 12.37 1.30 9.32
N GLU A 699 11.61 2.08 8.54
CA GLU A 699 11.99 2.47 7.19
C GLU A 699 12.77 3.79 7.16
N ASP A 700 13.51 4.01 6.07
CA ASP A 700 14.06 5.31 5.71
C ASP A 700 13.61 5.71 4.30
N ILE A 701 13.57 7.03 4.10
CA ILE A 701 13.20 7.68 2.85
C ILE A 701 14.49 8.21 2.22
N VAL A 702 15.07 7.46 1.28
CA VAL A 702 16.41 7.77 0.73
C VAL A 702 16.40 8.24 -0.71
N SER A 703 15.35 7.96 -1.48
CA SER A 703 15.22 8.33 -2.89
C SER A 703 14.10 9.36 -3.09
N ASP A 704 14.25 10.17 -4.14
CA ASP A 704 13.26 11.14 -4.63
C ASP A 704 12.68 12.01 -3.52
N THR A 705 13.51 12.52 -2.60
CA THR A 705 13.07 13.31 -1.45
C THR A 705 13.91 14.57 -1.28
N LEU A 706 13.48 15.48 -0.40
CA LEU A 706 14.29 16.61 0.08
C LEU A 706 14.79 16.28 1.50
N PRO A 707 16.01 15.72 1.67
CA PRO A 707 16.46 15.15 2.94
C PRO A 707 16.44 16.15 4.10
N GLN A 708 16.65 17.44 3.82
CA GLN A 708 16.60 18.52 4.80
C GLN A 708 15.20 18.73 5.42
N HIS A 709 14.16 18.13 4.86
CA HIS A 709 12.78 18.20 5.32
C HIS A 709 12.27 16.87 5.87
N ILE A 710 13.09 15.83 5.90
CA ILE A 710 12.75 14.51 6.47
C ILE A 710 13.20 14.45 7.92
N THR A 711 12.28 14.06 8.78
CA THR A 711 12.44 13.94 10.24
C THR A 711 12.12 12.53 10.69
N GLU A 712 12.42 12.20 11.94
CA GLU A 712 12.13 10.86 12.48
C GLU A 712 10.62 10.55 12.51
N ALA A 713 9.78 11.57 12.63
CA ALA A 713 8.32 11.41 12.61
C ALA A 713 7.77 11.03 11.23
N ASP A 714 8.56 11.25 10.16
CA ASP A 714 8.19 10.90 8.80
C ASP A 714 8.49 9.45 8.47
N ARG A 715 9.35 8.79 9.26
CA ARG A 715 9.74 7.40 9.05
C ARG A 715 8.70 6.47 9.60
N LYS A 716 8.27 5.52 8.78
CA LYS A 716 7.27 4.54 9.18
C LYS A 716 7.90 3.40 9.96
N ARG A 717 7.14 2.91 10.94
CA ARG A 717 7.56 1.85 11.85
C ARG A 717 6.40 0.86 11.99
N ALA A 718 6.72 -0.42 11.90
CA ALA A 718 5.80 -1.48 12.28
C ALA A 718 6.38 -2.31 13.41
N THR A 719 5.51 -2.80 14.30
CA THR A 719 5.85 -3.75 15.35
C THR A 719 4.89 -4.92 15.29
N TYR A 720 5.43 -6.13 15.34
CA TYR A 720 4.69 -7.39 15.36
C TYR A 720 5.08 -8.19 16.61
N GLU A 721 4.09 -8.72 17.31
CA GLU A 721 4.30 -9.49 18.53
C GLU A 721 3.90 -10.95 18.33
N VAL A 722 4.71 -11.89 18.84
CA VAL A 722 4.39 -13.31 18.84
C VAL A 722 4.80 -13.97 20.16
N GLU A 723 3.95 -14.84 20.66
CA GLU A 723 4.00 -15.33 22.04
C GLU A 723 4.18 -16.85 22.08
N PHE A 724 4.93 -17.36 23.06
CA PHE A 724 5.10 -18.79 23.27
C PHE A 724 5.33 -19.14 24.76
N TRP A 725 5.10 -20.41 25.09
CA TRP A 725 5.30 -20.94 26.45
C TRP A 725 6.48 -21.90 26.51
N VAL A 726 7.14 -21.97 27.67
CA VAL A 726 8.20 -22.93 27.95
C VAL A 726 7.85 -23.79 29.16
N ASP A 727 7.89 -25.11 28.99
CA ASP A 727 7.56 -26.09 30.04
C ASP A 727 8.71 -27.10 30.28
N ASN A 728 8.60 -27.94 31.31
CA ASN A 728 9.59 -28.93 31.69
C ASN A 728 9.11 -30.37 31.44
N TYR A 729 10.05 -31.31 31.35
CA TYR A 729 9.74 -32.74 31.45
C TYR A 729 9.16 -33.08 32.84
N GLN A 730 8.32 -34.13 32.92
CA GLN A 730 7.73 -34.58 34.17
C GLN A 730 8.81 -34.84 35.24
N PRO A 731 8.67 -34.30 36.47
CA PRO A 731 9.65 -34.52 37.54
C PRO A 731 9.64 -35.97 38.06
N LEU A 732 10.82 -36.51 38.34
CA LEU A 732 11.02 -37.70 39.18
C LEU A 732 11.36 -37.23 40.59
N SER A 733 10.48 -37.49 41.55
CA SER A 733 10.76 -37.21 42.97
C SER A 733 11.34 -38.46 43.63
N ASP A 734 12.50 -38.32 44.27
CA ASP A 734 13.04 -39.34 45.19
C ASP A 734 12.34 -39.25 46.54
N LEU A 735 11.86 -40.38 47.05
CA LEU A 735 11.49 -40.51 48.45
C LEU A 735 12.78 -40.86 49.21
N TYR A 736 13.26 -39.96 50.07
CA TYR A 736 14.36 -40.27 51.00
C TYR A 736 13.88 -41.29 52.02
N VAL A 737 14.07 -42.57 51.69
CA VAL A 737 13.99 -43.67 52.65
C VAL A 737 15.40 -44.02 53.10
N ASN A 738 15.54 -44.48 54.34
CA ASN A 738 16.83 -44.76 54.99
C ASN A 738 17.57 -46.01 54.42
N ILE A 739 17.23 -46.41 53.19
CA ILE A 739 17.76 -47.54 52.46
C ILE A 739 18.18 -46.98 51.08
N PRO A 740 19.45 -47.12 50.65
CA PRO A 740 19.86 -46.62 49.34
C PRO A 740 19.08 -47.34 48.23
N ILE A 741 18.23 -46.61 47.52
CA ILE A 741 17.58 -47.10 46.30
C ILE A 741 18.62 -47.06 45.19
N GLN A 742 19.20 -48.21 44.87
CA GLN A 742 20.09 -48.33 43.71
C GLN A 742 19.23 -48.54 42.46
N ARG A 743 19.02 -47.48 41.68
CA ARG A 743 18.32 -47.57 40.38
C ARG A 743 19.23 -48.18 39.34
N SER A 744 18.70 -49.11 38.55
CA SER A 744 19.42 -49.64 37.39
C SER A 744 19.42 -48.60 36.26
N THR A 745 20.61 -48.23 35.80
CA THR A 745 20.78 -47.53 34.52
C THR A 745 20.82 -48.56 33.40
N ILE A 746 20.06 -48.35 32.34
CA ILE A 746 20.11 -49.20 31.14
C ILE A 746 20.24 -48.35 29.88
N ASP A 747 21.23 -48.69 29.07
CA ASP A 747 21.36 -48.19 27.71
C ASP A 747 20.52 -49.05 26.75
N ILE A 748 19.66 -48.41 25.95
CA ILE A 748 18.82 -49.08 24.97
C ILE A 748 19.17 -48.55 23.59
N PHE A 749 19.66 -49.42 22.73
CA PHE A 749 19.96 -49.11 21.33
C PHE A 749 18.87 -49.69 20.43
N LEU A 750 18.12 -48.81 19.77
CA LEU A 750 17.12 -49.17 18.77
C LEU A 750 17.73 -48.93 17.39
N MET A 751 18.27 -49.99 16.78
CA MET A 751 18.78 -49.97 15.42
C MET A 751 17.63 -50.28 14.46
N LEU A 752 17.21 -49.28 13.69
CA LEU A 752 16.04 -49.38 12.82
C LEU A 752 16.43 -49.95 11.45
N ASP A 753 15.60 -50.85 10.93
CA ASP A 753 15.81 -51.44 9.61
C ASP A 753 15.81 -50.34 8.53
N LYS A 754 16.72 -50.42 7.55
CA LYS A 754 16.82 -49.46 6.45
C LYS A 754 15.54 -49.40 5.59
N ASP A 755 14.77 -50.48 5.56
CA ASP A 755 13.54 -50.64 4.79
C ASP A 755 12.29 -50.52 5.68
N ILE A 756 12.44 -50.04 6.92
CA ILE A 756 11.30 -49.81 7.81
C ILE A 756 10.33 -48.80 7.19
N ASP A 757 9.05 -49.15 7.23
CA ASP A 757 7.97 -48.28 6.78
C ASP A 757 8.00 -46.95 7.53
N SER A 758 7.78 -45.84 6.82
CA SER A 758 7.89 -44.48 7.38
C SER A 758 7.00 -44.29 8.62
N SER A 759 5.79 -44.86 8.63
CA SER A 759 4.89 -44.74 9.80
C SER A 759 5.43 -45.46 11.04
N LYS A 760 6.19 -46.54 10.85
CA LYS A 760 6.83 -47.30 11.94
C LYS A 760 8.16 -46.67 12.37
N LEU A 761 8.92 -46.10 11.43
CA LEU A 761 10.09 -45.26 11.71
C LEU A 761 9.68 -44.09 12.62
N ASP A 762 8.63 -43.38 12.20
CA ASP A 762 8.09 -42.23 12.90
C ASP A 762 7.52 -42.66 14.24
N TYR A 763 6.82 -43.79 14.33
CA TYR A 763 6.38 -44.35 15.61
C TYR A 763 7.53 -44.54 16.59
N VAL A 764 8.66 -45.13 16.17
CA VAL A 764 9.79 -45.37 17.09
C VAL A 764 10.53 -44.07 17.45
N LYS A 765 10.72 -43.15 16.49
CA LYS A 765 11.35 -41.85 16.73
C LYS A 765 10.50 -40.95 17.66
N THR A 766 9.18 -40.93 17.46
CA THR A 766 8.24 -40.11 18.24
C THR A 766 7.94 -40.69 19.61
N ASN A 767 8.00 -42.02 19.78
CA ASN A 767 7.75 -42.68 21.07
C ASN A 767 8.99 -42.80 21.96
N ARG A 768 10.16 -42.25 21.58
CA ARG A 768 11.34 -42.24 22.46
C ARG A 768 11.02 -41.66 23.83
N VAL A 769 10.27 -40.57 23.88
CA VAL A 769 9.86 -39.91 25.13
C VAL A 769 8.86 -40.78 25.90
N SER A 770 7.89 -41.37 25.22
CA SER A 770 6.94 -42.33 25.82
C SER A 770 7.65 -43.55 26.42
N MET A 771 8.65 -44.10 25.72
CA MET A 771 9.48 -45.22 26.18
C MET A 771 10.34 -44.82 27.38
N SER A 772 10.96 -43.64 27.33
CA SER A 772 11.70 -43.08 28.46
C SER A 772 10.79 -42.87 29.67
N ASN A 773 9.63 -42.24 29.50
CA ASN A 773 8.66 -42.00 30.57
C ASN A 773 8.10 -43.31 31.15
N TRP A 774 7.89 -44.32 30.31
CA TRP A 774 7.47 -45.65 30.77
C TRP A 774 8.56 -46.32 31.63
N LEU A 775 9.83 -46.28 31.22
CA LEU A 775 10.96 -46.82 31.99
C LEU A 775 11.23 -46.04 33.27
N LEU A 776 11.15 -44.71 33.21
CA LEU A 776 11.23 -43.83 34.37
C LEU A 776 10.10 -44.14 35.38
N GLY A 777 8.88 -44.40 34.90
CA GLY A 777 7.76 -44.89 35.72
C GLY A 777 7.95 -46.30 36.32
N LYS A 778 8.99 -47.04 35.89
CA LYS A 778 9.42 -48.32 36.45
C LYS A 778 10.64 -48.20 37.36
N ASN A 779 11.04 -46.98 37.73
CA ASN A 779 12.17 -46.69 38.60
C ASN A 779 13.53 -47.08 37.99
N ILE A 780 13.62 -47.03 36.67
CA ILE A 780 14.81 -47.34 35.85
C ILE A 780 15.29 -46.05 35.19
N ILE A 781 16.60 -45.84 35.07
CA ILE A 781 17.17 -44.67 34.37
C ILE A 781 17.56 -45.11 32.94
N PRO A 782 16.78 -44.76 31.90
CA PRO A 782 17.06 -45.20 30.55
C PRO A 782 17.95 -44.20 29.80
N ASN A 783 18.86 -44.72 28.98
CA ASN A 783 19.56 -43.97 27.97
C ASN A 783 19.22 -44.58 26.60
N ILE A 784 18.19 -44.03 25.96
CA ILE A 784 17.67 -44.57 24.68
C ILE A 784 18.35 -43.85 23.51
N SER A 785 19.09 -44.61 22.70
CA SER A 785 19.71 -44.19 21.45
C SER A 785 18.99 -44.86 20.28
N ILE A 786 18.49 -44.06 19.33
CA ILE A 786 17.81 -44.56 18.13
C ILE A 786 18.71 -44.27 16.94
N TRP A 787 19.10 -45.31 16.21
CA TRP A 787 19.93 -45.19 15.01
C TRP A 787 19.09 -45.53 13.79
N ASP A 788 18.86 -44.51 12.96
CA ASP A 788 18.22 -44.65 11.65
C ASP A 788 19.27 -45.16 10.65
N MET A 789 19.10 -46.39 10.17
CA MET A 789 20.00 -46.96 9.16
C MET A 789 19.57 -46.64 7.72
N LYS A 790 18.56 -45.79 7.52
CA LYS A 790 18.11 -45.36 6.19
C LYS A 790 19.13 -44.43 5.55
N THR A 791 19.65 -44.81 4.39
CA THR A 791 20.52 -43.96 3.58
C THR A 791 19.65 -43.08 2.69
N TYR A 792 19.61 -41.78 2.94
CA TYR A 792 18.86 -40.83 2.12
C TYR A 792 19.69 -40.48 0.87
N THR A 793 19.21 -40.85 -0.31
CA THR A 793 19.80 -40.42 -1.58
C THR A 793 19.20 -39.08 -2.00
N TYR A 794 20.04 -38.05 -2.02
CA TYR A 794 19.70 -36.72 -2.55
C TYR A 794 20.05 -36.64 -4.04
N SER A 795 19.09 -36.28 -4.88
CA SER A 795 19.29 -36.08 -6.32
C SER A 795 19.05 -34.61 -6.67
N GLN A 796 20.00 -33.98 -7.36
CA GLN A 796 19.88 -32.63 -7.88
C GLN A 796 20.05 -32.62 -9.40
N THR A 797 19.35 -31.72 -10.09
CA THR A 797 19.51 -31.53 -11.53
C THR A 797 20.88 -30.93 -11.82
N ALA A 798 21.59 -31.46 -12.80
CA ALA A 798 22.88 -30.94 -13.23
C ALA A 798 22.93 -30.84 -14.75
N SER A 799 23.64 -29.84 -15.26
CA SER A 799 23.91 -29.67 -16.68
C SER A 799 25.36 -29.29 -16.88
N THR A 800 25.95 -29.73 -17.99
CA THR A 800 27.31 -29.36 -18.36
C THR A 800 27.45 -29.28 -19.86
N SER A 801 28.40 -28.47 -20.33
CA SER A 801 28.76 -28.34 -21.74
C SER A 801 30.14 -28.95 -21.95
N ARG A 802 30.28 -29.83 -22.94
CA ARG A 802 31.53 -30.53 -23.24
C ARG A 802 31.87 -30.42 -24.71
N ASN A 803 33.06 -29.90 -25.01
CA ASN A 803 33.57 -29.81 -26.37
C ASN A 803 34.28 -31.12 -26.74
N THR A 804 33.80 -31.82 -27.77
CA THR A 804 34.41 -33.06 -28.28
C THR A 804 35.15 -32.76 -29.59
N GLY A 805 36.40 -32.30 -29.50
CA GLY A 805 37.16 -31.74 -30.63
C GLY A 805 37.58 -32.69 -31.76
N SER A 806 36.98 -33.88 -31.90
CA SER A 806 37.31 -34.84 -32.98
C SER A 806 36.29 -35.96 -33.21
N SER A 807 35.18 -36.00 -32.47
CA SER A 807 34.11 -36.99 -32.65
C SER A 807 32.76 -36.41 -32.24
N TYR A 808 31.67 -36.92 -32.83
CA TYR A 808 30.32 -36.53 -32.45
C TYR A 808 30.08 -36.94 -30.99
N PRO A 809 29.58 -36.05 -30.11
CA PRO A 809 29.46 -36.37 -28.68
C PRO A 809 28.51 -37.56 -28.44
N SER A 810 28.65 -38.26 -27.32
CA SER A 810 27.75 -39.37 -26.94
C SER A 810 26.36 -38.86 -26.55
N SER A 811 25.32 -39.71 -26.66
CA SER A 811 23.95 -39.38 -26.26
C SER A 811 23.79 -39.18 -24.74
N SER A 812 24.75 -39.67 -23.97
CA SER A 812 24.85 -39.44 -22.53
C SER A 812 26.30 -39.44 -22.08
N ILE A 813 26.58 -38.79 -20.95
CA ILE A 813 27.90 -38.79 -20.31
C ILE A 813 27.77 -39.08 -18.83
N ALA A 814 28.77 -39.76 -18.26
CA ALA A 814 28.93 -39.80 -16.82
C ALA A 814 29.34 -38.41 -16.32
N TYR A 815 28.71 -37.94 -15.24
CA TYR A 815 28.96 -36.66 -14.61
C TYR A 815 29.27 -36.86 -13.14
N SER A 816 30.30 -36.19 -12.64
CA SER A 816 30.58 -36.13 -11.20
C SER A 816 31.13 -34.76 -10.84
N SER A 817 30.49 -34.09 -9.89
CA SER A 817 30.91 -32.77 -9.38
C SER A 817 30.36 -32.56 -7.98
N ASN A 818 31.13 -31.87 -7.12
CA ASN A 818 30.75 -31.51 -5.74
C ASN A 818 30.17 -32.68 -4.91
N GLY A 819 30.72 -33.89 -5.09
CA GLY A 819 30.30 -35.08 -4.34
C GLY A 819 29.09 -35.84 -4.90
N TYR A 820 28.48 -35.38 -5.99
CA TYR A 820 27.38 -36.06 -6.69
C TYR A 820 27.88 -36.77 -7.93
N SER A 821 27.31 -37.94 -8.26
CA SER A 821 27.61 -38.68 -9.50
C SER A 821 26.34 -39.19 -10.17
N GLY A 822 26.32 -39.19 -11.50
CA GLY A 822 25.15 -39.58 -12.28
C GLY A 822 25.42 -39.60 -13.79
N THR A 823 24.37 -39.77 -14.57
CA THR A 823 24.44 -39.74 -16.04
C THR A 823 23.64 -38.55 -16.56
N LEU A 824 24.28 -37.69 -17.36
CA LEU A 824 23.62 -36.59 -18.05
C LEU A 824 23.29 -37.00 -19.47
N THR A 825 22.04 -36.79 -19.88
CA THR A 825 21.59 -37.02 -21.26
C THR A 825 21.81 -35.76 -22.08
N ARG A 826 22.27 -35.92 -23.32
CA ARG A 826 22.53 -34.80 -24.21
C ARG A 826 21.22 -34.18 -24.70
N THR A 827 21.01 -32.91 -24.40
CA THR A 827 19.82 -32.13 -24.81
C THR A 827 20.07 -31.26 -26.04
N SER A 828 21.31 -30.82 -26.31
CA SER A 828 21.68 -30.05 -27.49
C SER A 828 23.11 -30.37 -27.98
N VAL A 829 23.38 -30.11 -29.27
CA VAL A 829 24.72 -30.18 -29.87
C VAL A 829 24.86 -29.12 -30.95
N SER A 830 25.96 -28.37 -30.93
CA SER A 830 26.34 -27.44 -31.99
C SER A 830 27.67 -27.88 -32.60
N ASN A 831 27.71 -28.09 -33.90
CA ASN A 831 28.96 -28.38 -34.63
C ASN A 831 29.44 -27.08 -35.30
N ASN A 832 30.66 -26.63 -34.97
CA ASN A 832 31.27 -25.46 -35.61
C ASN A 832 32.14 -25.94 -36.78
N ASP A 833 31.68 -25.77 -38.02
CA ASP A 833 32.34 -26.35 -39.20
C ASP A 833 33.67 -25.69 -39.61
N TYR A 834 34.17 -24.65 -38.93
CA TYR A 834 35.44 -24.02 -39.33
C TYR A 834 36.20 -23.36 -38.17
N SER A 835 37.35 -23.91 -37.79
CA SER A 835 38.52 -23.11 -37.37
C SER A 835 39.81 -23.94 -37.45
N ARG A 836 40.72 -23.51 -38.32
CA ARG A 836 42.09 -24.03 -38.43
C ARG A 836 42.86 -23.82 -37.14
N ASP A 837 43.49 -24.90 -36.67
CA ASP A 837 44.57 -24.88 -35.69
C ASP A 837 45.81 -24.21 -36.31
N ASN A 838 46.22 -23.07 -35.74
CA ASN A 838 47.56 -22.52 -35.88
C ASN A 838 48.09 -22.35 -34.46
N GLY A 839 48.57 -23.46 -33.88
CA GLY A 839 49.19 -23.46 -32.57
C GLY A 839 50.35 -22.46 -32.46
N HIS A 840 50.50 -21.90 -31.26
CA HIS A 840 51.78 -21.71 -30.59
C HIS A 840 51.51 -21.34 -29.13
N TYR A 841 52.15 -22.05 -28.19
CA TYR A 841 52.22 -21.73 -26.76
C TYR A 841 53.52 -20.96 -26.51
N GLU A 842 53.51 -19.96 -25.63
CA GLU A 842 54.71 -19.67 -24.83
C GLU A 842 54.37 -19.06 -23.45
N THR A 843 54.76 -19.84 -22.43
CA THR A 843 54.85 -19.71 -20.96
C THR A 843 53.73 -19.07 -20.15
#